data_AF-A0A523BVU7-F1
#
_entry.id   AF-A0A523BVU7-F1
#
_cell.length_a   1.000
_cell.length_b   1.000
_cell.length_c   1.000
_cell.angle_alpha   90.00
_cell.angle_beta   90.00
_cell.angle_gamma   90.00
#
_symmetry.space_group_name_H-M   'P 1'
#
loop_
_entity.id
_entity.type
_entity.pdbx_description
1 polymer ?
#
loop_
_entity_poly.entity_id
_entity_poly.type
_entity_poly.pdbx_seq_one_letter_code
_entity_poly.pdbx_strand_id
1 'polypeptide(L)'
;MGDLPGYSTLKLHIMSLLSSLDPKTLLVYATNDFAALIQNLSMGIPVEMMGDPTRIDPGRLDRTGLFIIETPLEDAIASQVINLTNHFQGDLLLVQASSKENSGGIALPEIITGLISNGFNNRLDISSVIDDYYVAHLSHDPAPKNSAAQYELSTWHLAELSTRQRQLLIQLRREDSQLKSLLFAQQEQLIETQRKTAQVLSEIEQQRKEMVRRAEFAEEQGKFWKTKWQAFEASRSWRFLRFLQKVKSILFSPIRLAKKTIRLFKLSLMVIHTQGLRRFMFLARERLKNLSLNKKTTLRGSGQIADRSRIYEIDAVEPPSALIENAEMVDIVICIHNALNDVKACLQSVVANTTPPYHIILVDDGSDEETKNFLIDFQQGNPALVSLIRSEQATGYTFAANRGLKASTAPFIILLNSDTIATPQWVVRLVACMKHQPRIGIVGPLSNTASWQSVPLIEDNGDWANNLLPSHISVDKMGEIIAENSARLYPFMPLLNGFCLLINRELINTIGYFDEENFGPGYGEEDDFVLRARKANWKTFLADDVYVYHAQSRSYSSERRKALSERAGKVLRNLHGEDMIHEGVLYCSKDRVLEGIRARTKAGIEQDNCIAEGLRYQGKRILFILPVSSPGGGANVVVFESLAMMKMGVHIDFYNLEMNREQFEEAYPDLPIHVIYGNITDLKNFIPNYDAVVATYNPSVGWIKKALHAKSNPIVGYYVQGYEPLMYPEGSFDYEQAVKSYSLIPNMVRFTKTQWTRQMVMDNTGMDCEVAGISVNLPLFRPRPRKFPSVKNRPIRIMAMIRPEATYRQPVETMQVLKLAAEKYGGLVDICIFGTDLNNPGFADLPGGFPWRLYGVLPQQKVASLLNEADIFIDFSSHQAMGLTALEAMACGAAVIVPQNGGAVEFAHHEKNSLIFTTNNVEAVWQALQRLIEDDSLRKEIQRSAIYDSCQYYPEKPALNILKALFGGPE
;
A
#
# COMPACT_ATOMS: atom_id res chain seq x y z
N MET A 1 -21.66 -22.25 -37.24
CA MET A 1 -21.20 -21.73 -35.93
C MET A 1 -21.37 -20.22 -35.95
N GLY A 2 -22.60 -19.79 -35.69
CA GLY A 2 -22.94 -18.42 -35.29
C GLY A 2 -23.35 -18.48 -33.81
N ASP A 3 -23.25 -17.33 -33.14
CA ASP A 3 -23.64 -17.03 -31.75
C ASP A 3 -22.61 -17.27 -30.65
N LEU A 4 -21.66 -16.33 -30.54
CA LEU A 4 -21.13 -15.87 -29.26
C LEU A 4 -21.05 -14.32 -29.29
N PRO A 5 -21.67 -13.61 -28.33
CA PRO A 5 -21.63 -12.14 -28.28
C PRO A 5 -20.24 -11.67 -27.80
N GLY A 6 -19.56 -10.85 -28.62
CA GLY A 6 -18.27 -10.23 -28.29
C GLY A 6 -17.29 -10.08 -29.46
N TYR A 7 -17.52 -10.78 -30.58
CA TYR A 7 -16.57 -10.79 -31.71
C TYR A 7 -16.54 -9.49 -32.52
N SER A 8 -17.62 -8.69 -32.49
CA SER A 8 -17.70 -7.40 -33.17
C SER A 8 -16.93 -6.29 -32.43
N THR A 9 -16.83 -6.36 -31.10
CA THR A 9 -16.18 -5.33 -30.27
C THR A 9 -14.65 -5.43 -30.31
N LEU A 10 -14.11 -6.65 -30.40
CA LEU A 10 -12.66 -6.89 -30.51
C LEU A 10 -12.11 -6.43 -31.87
N LYS A 11 -12.89 -6.61 -32.94
CA LYS A 11 -12.51 -6.20 -34.31
C LYS A 11 -12.47 -4.67 -34.47
N LEU A 12 -13.32 -3.94 -33.74
CA LEU A 12 -13.33 -2.47 -33.70
C LEU A 12 -12.18 -1.89 -32.87
N HIS A 13 -11.79 -2.55 -31.76
CA HIS A 13 -10.65 -2.11 -30.94
C HIS A 13 -9.30 -2.30 -31.63
N ILE A 14 -9.10 -3.40 -32.36
CA ILE A 14 -7.84 -3.65 -33.07
C ILE A 14 -7.68 -2.69 -34.27
N MET A 15 -8.77 -2.39 -34.98
CA MET A 15 -8.76 -1.42 -36.09
C MET A 15 -8.48 0.01 -35.60
N SER A 16 -9.02 0.39 -34.43
CA SER A 16 -8.73 1.68 -33.79
C SER A 16 -7.26 1.80 -33.37
N LEU A 17 -6.68 0.72 -32.83
CA LEU A 17 -5.27 0.69 -32.38
C LEU A 17 -4.28 0.75 -33.55
N LEU A 18 -4.64 0.15 -34.70
CA LEU A 18 -3.80 0.16 -35.91
C LEU A 18 -3.87 1.50 -36.66
N SER A 19 -4.99 2.23 -36.56
CA SER A 19 -5.14 3.57 -37.16
C SER A 19 -4.42 4.69 -36.40
N SER A 20 -3.97 4.44 -35.17
CA SER A 20 -3.31 5.43 -34.30
C SER A 20 -1.78 5.33 -34.27
N LEU A 21 -1.17 4.46 -35.08
CA LEU A 21 0.28 4.26 -35.13
C LEU A 21 0.90 5.06 -36.28
N ASP A 22 1.97 5.81 -35.98
CA ASP A 22 2.81 6.52 -36.95
C ASP A 22 3.39 5.53 -38.00
N PRO A 23 3.30 5.82 -39.31
CA PRO A 23 3.86 4.98 -40.38
C PRO A 23 5.32 4.59 -40.21
N LYS A 24 6.13 5.31 -39.41
CA LYS A 24 7.53 4.95 -39.13
C LYS A 24 7.69 3.84 -38.08
N THR A 25 6.72 3.66 -37.18
CA THR A 25 6.79 2.65 -36.11
C THR A 25 6.48 1.24 -36.62
N LEU A 26 5.81 1.12 -37.77
CA LEU A 26 5.48 -0.16 -38.40
C LEU A 26 6.69 -0.85 -39.08
N LEU A 27 7.84 -0.19 -39.18
CA LEU A 27 9.02 -0.75 -39.87
C LEU A 27 9.99 -1.52 -38.96
N VAL A 28 9.76 -1.58 -37.64
CA VAL A 28 10.74 -2.11 -36.67
C VAL A 28 10.44 -3.53 -36.16
N TYR A 29 9.26 -4.08 -36.41
CA TYR A 29 8.92 -5.46 -36.02
C TYR A 29 8.81 -6.39 -37.23
N ALA A 30 9.96 -6.78 -37.78
CA ALA A 30 10.03 -7.84 -38.77
C ALA A 30 11.22 -8.76 -38.49
N THR A 31 11.02 -9.76 -37.62
CA THR A 31 11.92 -10.92 -37.49
C THR A 31 11.11 -12.20 -37.63
N ASN A 32 11.46 -12.98 -38.67
CA ASN A 32 11.22 -14.38 -39.06
C ASN A 32 10.02 -15.24 -38.58
N ASP A 33 9.21 -14.90 -37.58
CA ASP A 33 8.07 -15.72 -37.14
C ASP A 33 6.74 -15.37 -37.83
N PHE A 34 6.68 -14.27 -38.60
CA PHE A 34 5.44 -13.85 -39.27
C PHE A 34 5.13 -14.63 -40.55
N ALA A 35 6.13 -15.25 -41.19
CA ALA A 35 5.93 -16.05 -42.40
C ALA A 35 5.19 -17.38 -42.12
N ALA A 36 5.34 -17.93 -40.92
CA ALA A 36 4.62 -19.12 -40.47
C ALA A 36 3.15 -18.81 -40.09
N LEU A 37 2.87 -17.56 -39.71
CA LEU A 37 1.52 -17.09 -39.36
C LEU A 37 0.68 -16.80 -40.61
N ILE A 38 1.29 -16.27 -41.67
CA ILE A 38 0.59 -15.94 -42.94
C ILE A 38 0.26 -17.19 -43.76
N GLN A 39 1.04 -18.27 -43.68
CA GLN A 39 0.72 -19.53 -44.37
C GLN A 39 -0.52 -20.25 -43.80
N ASN A 40 -0.90 -19.99 -42.55
CA ASN A 40 -2.05 -20.66 -41.90
C ASN A 40 -3.36 -19.85 -41.94
N LEU A 41 -3.36 -18.64 -42.52
CA LEU A 41 -4.55 -17.75 -42.55
C LEU A 41 -5.08 -17.46 -43.96
N SER A 42 -4.59 -18.17 -44.99
CA SER A 42 -5.01 -17.98 -46.38
C SER A 42 -6.28 -18.77 -46.74
N MET A 43 -7.44 -18.29 -46.29
CA MET A 43 -8.68 -18.48 -47.05
C MET A 43 -9.48 -17.18 -47.11
N GLY A 44 -9.28 -16.47 -48.23
CA GLY A 44 -10.20 -15.47 -48.76
C GLY A 44 -10.00 -14.04 -48.23
N ILE A 45 -9.33 -13.20 -49.04
CA ILE A 45 -9.72 -11.83 -49.45
C ILE A 45 -8.65 -11.32 -50.45
N PRO A 46 -9.00 -10.55 -51.51
CA PRO A 46 -8.09 -10.19 -52.61
C PRO A 46 -7.15 -9.03 -52.27
N VAL A 47 -5.95 -9.07 -52.86
CA VAL A 47 -4.90 -8.05 -52.76
C VAL A 47 -5.10 -7.03 -53.88
N GLU A 48 -5.31 -5.76 -53.54
CA GLU A 48 -4.96 -4.62 -54.40
C GLU A 48 -4.42 -3.47 -53.53
N MET A 49 -3.37 -2.82 -54.04
CA MET A 49 -2.56 -1.72 -53.47
C MET A 49 -1.26 -2.12 -52.76
N MET A 50 -0.30 -2.64 -53.53
CA MET A 50 1.13 -2.39 -53.30
C MET A 50 1.80 -2.06 -54.63
N GLY A 51 2.49 -0.92 -54.69
CA GLY A 51 3.40 -0.58 -55.77
C GLY A 51 4.66 -1.45 -55.72
N ASP A 52 5.03 -1.95 -56.89
CA ASP A 52 6.24 -2.63 -57.36
C ASP A 52 7.44 -2.78 -56.39
N PRO A 53 7.80 -4.02 -55.98
CA PRO A 53 9.05 -4.35 -55.32
C PRO A 53 10.06 -4.91 -56.34
N THR A 54 10.77 -4.07 -57.07
CA THR A 54 11.90 -4.52 -57.91
C THR A 54 13.11 -3.60 -57.79
N ARG A 55 14.02 -3.95 -56.87
CA ARG A 55 15.50 -3.88 -57.01
C ARG A 55 16.20 -4.28 -55.71
N ILE A 56 16.47 -5.56 -55.55
CA ILE A 56 17.56 -6.06 -54.70
C ILE A 56 18.39 -7.00 -55.58
N ASP A 57 19.65 -6.64 -55.77
CA ASP A 57 20.63 -7.36 -56.59
C ASP A 57 21.17 -8.59 -55.81
N PRO A 58 20.98 -9.84 -56.30
CA PRO A 58 21.32 -11.06 -55.58
C PRO A 58 22.78 -11.49 -55.79
N GLY A 59 23.73 -10.59 -55.55
CA GLY A 59 25.14 -10.81 -55.86
C GLY A 59 26.11 -10.38 -54.77
N ARG A 60 26.08 -11.02 -53.58
CA ARG A 60 27.21 -11.10 -52.63
C ARG A 60 26.89 -12.01 -51.44
N LEU A 61 27.21 -13.30 -51.58
CA LEU A 61 27.30 -14.29 -50.51
C LEU A 61 28.73 -14.85 -50.54
N ASP A 62 29.45 -14.79 -49.42
CA ASP A 62 30.66 -15.59 -49.21
C ASP A 62 30.31 -16.93 -48.51
N ARG A 63 31.12 -17.95 -48.78
CA ARG A 63 30.99 -19.39 -48.49
C ARG A 63 30.91 -19.78 -47.01
N THR A 64 30.69 -18.84 -46.10
CA THR A 64 30.47 -19.11 -44.66
C THR A 64 29.08 -18.71 -44.16
N GLY A 65 28.22 -18.11 -44.99
CA GLY A 65 26.81 -17.91 -44.67
C GLY A 65 26.52 -16.89 -43.55
N LEU A 66 27.36 -15.86 -43.38
CA LEU A 66 27.14 -14.74 -42.45
C LEU A 66 26.88 -13.43 -43.22
N PHE A 67 25.85 -12.69 -42.82
CA PHE A 67 25.62 -11.31 -43.26
C PHE A 67 26.63 -10.37 -42.60
N ILE A 68 27.28 -9.50 -43.38
CA ILE A 68 28.07 -8.39 -42.87
C ILE A 68 27.09 -7.28 -42.48
N ILE A 69 27.03 -6.94 -41.20
CA ILE A 69 26.40 -5.69 -40.73
C ILE A 69 27.53 -4.65 -40.68
N GLU A 70 27.52 -3.71 -41.63
CA GLU A 70 28.36 -2.52 -41.57
C GLU A 70 27.86 -1.63 -40.41
N THR A 71 28.76 -1.30 -39.48
CA THR A 71 28.48 -0.46 -38.30
C THR A 71 28.38 1.03 -38.66
N PRO A 72 27.60 1.84 -37.92
CA PRO A 72 27.25 3.24 -38.24
C PRO A 72 28.40 4.27 -38.08
N LEU A 73 29.65 3.82 -38.11
CA LEU A 73 30.82 4.68 -37.88
C LEU A 73 31.20 5.48 -39.14
N GLU A 74 30.97 4.94 -40.34
CA GLU A 74 31.30 5.61 -41.60
C GLU A 74 30.36 6.79 -41.89
N ASP A 75 29.07 6.67 -41.56
CA ASP A 75 28.09 7.77 -41.70
C ASP A 75 28.33 8.92 -40.70
N ALA A 76 28.83 8.60 -39.49
CA ALA A 76 29.18 9.59 -38.49
C ALA A 76 30.44 10.39 -38.89
N ILE A 77 31.43 9.71 -39.49
CA ILE A 77 32.65 10.35 -40.02
C ILE A 77 32.32 11.17 -41.28
N ALA A 78 31.49 10.64 -42.18
CA ALA A 78 31.03 11.37 -43.37
C ALA A 78 30.24 12.65 -42.98
N SER A 79 29.39 12.57 -41.96
CA SER A 79 28.62 13.73 -41.47
C SER A 79 29.50 14.79 -40.79
N GLN A 80 30.56 14.40 -40.07
CA GLN A 80 31.52 15.35 -39.51
C GLN A 80 32.42 15.97 -40.58
N VAL A 81 32.83 15.21 -41.59
CA VAL A 81 33.59 15.72 -42.74
C VAL A 81 32.75 16.68 -43.58
N ILE A 82 31.46 16.39 -43.81
CA ILE A 82 30.52 17.29 -44.50
C ILE A 82 30.33 18.59 -43.71
N ASN A 83 30.20 18.52 -42.37
CA ASN A 83 30.09 19.72 -41.54
C ASN A 83 31.37 20.58 -41.54
N LEU A 84 32.55 19.96 -41.55
CA LEU A 84 33.82 20.66 -41.72
C LEU A 84 33.92 21.32 -43.11
N THR A 85 33.51 20.61 -44.16
CA THR A 85 33.54 21.11 -45.55
C THR A 85 32.58 22.30 -45.74
N ASN A 86 31.41 22.25 -45.09
CA ASN A 86 30.42 23.34 -45.09
C ASN A 86 30.90 24.57 -44.28
N HIS A 87 31.66 24.37 -43.21
CA HIS A 87 32.29 25.47 -42.47
C HIS A 87 33.38 26.15 -43.31
N PHE A 88 34.20 25.38 -44.03
CA PHE A 88 35.22 25.90 -44.95
C PHE A 88 34.62 26.64 -46.17
N GLN A 89 33.46 26.22 -46.68
CA GLN A 89 32.73 26.96 -47.72
C GLN A 89 32.19 28.32 -47.23
N GLY A 90 31.75 28.40 -45.96
CA GLY A 90 31.31 29.63 -45.33
C GLY A 90 32.44 30.67 -45.19
N ASP A 91 33.64 30.20 -44.82
CA ASP A 91 34.82 31.06 -44.67
C ASP A 91 35.42 31.49 -46.03
N LEU A 92 35.31 30.67 -47.08
CA LEU A 92 35.71 31.04 -48.45
C LEU A 92 34.78 32.09 -49.09
N LEU A 93 33.49 32.07 -48.76
CA LEU A 93 32.50 33.06 -49.21
C LEU A 93 32.73 34.43 -48.58
N LEU A 94 33.32 34.50 -47.38
CA LEU A 94 33.76 35.74 -46.73
C LEU A 94 34.97 36.38 -47.42
N VAL A 95 35.79 35.61 -48.15
CA VAL A 95 36.92 36.11 -48.94
C VAL A 95 36.47 36.59 -50.33
N GLN A 96 35.43 36.01 -50.93
CA GLN A 96 34.88 36.50 -52.20
C GLN A 96 34.07 37.82 -52.07
N ALA A 97 33.65 38.18 -50.85
CA ALA A 97 32.92 39.42 -50.59
C ALA A 97 33.81 40.69 -50.57
N SER A 98 35.14 40.56 -50.59
CA SER A 98 36.09 41.68 -50.54
C SER A 98 36.83 41.97 -51.85
N SER A 99 36.54 41.23 -52.95
CA SER A 99 37.13 41.48 -54.27
C SER A 99 36.08 41.53 -55.38
N LYS A 100 35.21 42.55 -55.35
CA LYS A 100 34.50 43.00 -56.55
C LYS A 100 35.18 44.27 -57.05
N GLU A 101 36.22 44.10 -57.85
CA GLU A 101 36.51 44.98 -58.98
C GLU A 101 37.62 44.37 -59.86
N ASN A 102 37.34 44.37 -61.16
CA ASN A 102 38.16 43.98 -62.29
C ASN A 102 38.35 42.48 -62.62
N SER A 103 37.62 42.15 -63.69
CA SER A 103 37.61 41.00 -64.57
C SER A 103 38.98 40.55 -65.11
N GLY A 104 39.17 39.22 -65.13
CA GLY A 104 39.96 38.54 -66.16
C GLY A 104 40.88 37.44 -65.64
N GLY A 105 40.41 36.19 -65.65
CA GLY A 105 41.28 35.02 -65.93
C GLY A 105 41.52 33.98 -64.82
N ILE A 106 40.89 32.82 -65.03
CA ILE A 106 41.37 31.43 -64.82
C ILE A 106 41.25 30.81 -63.40
N ALA A 107 40.79 29.56 -63.41
CA ALA A 107 40.15 28.79 -62.36
C ALA A 107 41.12 28.14 -61.33
N LEU A 108 41.08 28.63 -60.09
CA LEU A 108 41.63 27.94 -58.91
C LEU A 108 40.92 26.60 -58.55
N PRO A 109 39.60 26.41 -58.81
CA PRO A 109 38.91 25.18 -58.42
C PRO A 109 39.41 23.90 -59.10
N GLU A 110 39.88 23.98 -60.35
CA GLU A 110 40.29 22.78 -61.11
C GLU A 110 41.65 22.24 -60.63
N ILE A 111 42.56 23.12 -60.17
CA ILE A 111 43.86 22.73 -59.62
C ILE A 111 43.69 22.05 -58.25
N ILE A 112 42.80 22.57 -57.40
CA ILE A 112 42.54 22.01 -56.07
C ILE A 112 41.79 20.67 -56.16
N THR A 113 40.88 20.54 -57.13
CA THR A 113 40.16 19.27 -57.37
C THR A 113 41.11 18.18 -57.93
N GLY A 114 42.10 18.56 -58.73
CA GLY A 114 43.18 17.66 -59.18
C GLY A 114 44.11 17.20 -58.06
N LEU A 115 44.36 18.04 -57.05
CA LEU A 115 45.20 17.71 -55.89
C LEU A 115 44.49 16.81 -54.87
N ILE A 116 43.17 16.94 -54.73
CA ILE A 116 42.37 16.12 -53.80
C ILE A 116 42.10 14.72 -54.36
N SER A 117 42.06 14.56 -55.69
CA SER A 117 41.80 13.27 -56.34
C SER A 117 43.01 12.33 -56.40
N ASN A 118 44.23 12.84 -56.28
CA ASN A 118 45.45 12.02 -56.22
C ASN A 118 45.89 11.75 -54.78
N GLY A 119 45.12 10.91 -54.08
CA GLY A 119 45.55 10.04 -52.97
C GLY A 119 46.41 10.63 -51.83
N PHE A 120 45.86 10.61 -50.62
CA PHE A 120 46.60 10.75 -49.36
C PHE A 120 47.73 9.71 -49.25
N ASN A 121 48.93 10.04 -49.74
CA ASN A 121 50.15 9.33 -49.38
C ASN A 121 51.35 10.29 -49.42
N ASN A 122 51.84 10.61 -48.22
CA ASN A 122 53.13 11.18 -47.84
C ASN A 122 53.71 12.39 -48.60
N ARG A 123 53.98 13.45 -47.81
CA ARG A 123 54.78 14.65 -48.11
C ARG A 123 54.27 15.50 -49.28
N LEU A 124 53.36 16.41 -48.98
CA LEU A 124 53.17 17.64 -49.75
C LEU A 124 53.54 18.82 -48.85
N ASP A 125 54.73 19.38 -49.09
CA ASP A 125 55.13 20.66 -48.52
C ASP A 125 54.61 21.77 -49.45
N ILE A 126 53.55 22.43 -49.00
CA ILE A 126 52.83 23.48 -49.74
C ILE A 126 53.77 24.66 -50.10
N SER A 127 54.89 24.82 -49.38
CA SER A 127 55.95 25.79 -49.72
C SER A 127 56.52 25.57 -51.12
N SER A 128 56.75 24.32 -51.52
CA SER A 128 57.40 24.00 -52.81
C SER A 128 56.52 24.28 -54.03
N VAL A 129 55.21 24.13 -53.87
CA VAL A 129 54.23 24.35 -54.96
C VAL A 129 54.05 25.84 -55.25
N ILE A 130 54.28 26.71 -54.26
CA ILE A 130 54.20 28.17 -54.40
C ILE A 130 55.48 28.72 -55.05
N ASP A 131 56.65 28.17 -54.72
CA ASP A 131 57.93 28.57 -55.33
C ASP A 131 57.97 28.24 -56.83
N ASP A 132 57.48 27.08 -57.25
CA ASP A 132 57.40 26.68 -58.67
C ASP A 132 56.40 27.54 -59.47
N TYR A 133 55.32 28.01 -58.82
CA TYR A 133 54.33 28.88 -59.46
C TYR A 133 54.86 30.31 -59.67
N TYR A 134 55.71 30.80 -58.76
CA TYR A 134 56.28 32.15 -58.81
C TYR A 134 57.45 32.28 -59.80
N VAL A 135 58.26 31.23 -59.98
CA VAL A 135 59.37 31.22 -60.96
C VAL A 135 58.86 31.25 -62.41
N ALA A 136 57.65 30.74 -62.66
CA ALA A 136 57.06 30.71 -64.01
C ALA A 136 56.44 32.03 -64.50
N HIS A 137 56.18 33.01 -63.61
CA HIS A 137 55.35 34.20 -63.94
C HIS A 137 56.05 35.56 -63.83
N LEU A 138 57.38 35.60 -63.65
CA LEU A 138 58.17 36.86 -63.56
C LEU A 138 58.95 37.24 -64.83
N SER A 139 58.51 36.79 -66.01
CA SER A 139 58.99 37.33 -67.28
C SER A 139 57.84 37.99 -68.05
N HIS A 140 57.42 39.18 -67.61
CA HIS A 140 57.09 40.36 -68.44
C HIS A 140 56.31 41.43 -67.64
N ASP A 141 56.90 42.64 -67.61
CA ASP A 141 56.34 43.98 -67.34
C ASP A 141 55.93 44.44 -65.91
N PRO A 142 56.06 45.76 -65.61
CA PRO A 142 56.37 46.26 -64.27
C PRO A 142 55.17 46.92 -63.55
N ALA A 143 55.00 46.56 -62.28
CA ALA A 143 54.48 47.30 -61.11
C ALA A 143 53.21 48.20 -61.22
N PRO A 144 52.39 48.26 -60.15
CA PRO A 144 52.63 49.35 -59.20
C PRO A 144 52.53 48.98 -57.72
N LYS A 145 53.14 49.87 -56.93
CA LYS A 145 53.38 49.86 -55.48
C LYS A 145 52.10 49.81 -54.65
N ASN A 146 51.59 48.61 -54.35
CA ASN A 146 50.70 48.37 -53.20
C ASN A 146 50.80 46.93 -52.62
N SER A 147 51.85 46.19 -52.98
CA SER A 147 51.92 44.73 -52.74
C SER A 147 52.62 44.30 -51.44
N ALA A 148 53.28 45.18 -50.69
CA ALA A 148 54.01 44.76 -49.47
C ALA A 148 53.09 44.53 -48.25
N ALA A 149 52.12 45.42 -48.00
CA ALA A 149 51.23 45.32 -46.84
C ALA A 149 50.16 44.21 -46.99
N GLN A 150 49.70 43.95 -48.22
CA GLN A 150 48.81 42.81 -48.50
C GLN A 150 49.54 41.45 -48.43
N TYR A 151 50.85 41.43 -48.70
CA TYR A 151 51.70 40.23 -48.57
C TYR A 151 52.00 39.90 -47.10
N GLU A 152 52.27 40.89 -46.25
CA GLU A 152 52.45 40.68 -44.81
C GLU A 152 51.16 40.23 -44.10
N LEU A 153 49.99 40.76 -44.48
CA LEU A 153 48.71 40.34 -43.89
C LEU A 153 48.33 38.91 -44.29
N SER A 154 48.56 38.53 -45.54
CA SER A 154 48.24 37.18 -46.05
C SER A 154 49.21 36.11 -45.53
N THR A 155 50.49 36.43 -45.38
CA THR A 155 51.48 35.52 -44.76
C THR A 155 51.23 35.32 -43.27
N TRP A 156 50.80 36.35 -42.53
CA TRP A 156 50.43 36.21 -41.11
C TRP A 156 49.16 35.37 -40.92
N HIS A 157 48.13 35.57 -41.75
CA HIS A 157 46.90 34.77 -41.70
C HIS A 157 47.14 33.30 -42.06
N LEU A 158 48.03 33.02 -43.03
CA LEU A 158 48.43 31.66 -43.39
C LEU A 158 49.29 31.00 -42.30
N ALA A 159 50.14 31.76 -41.59
CA ALA A 159 50.89 31.27 -40.43
C ALA A 159 49.95 30.94 -39.26
N GLU A 160 48.92 31.74 -39.01
CA GLU A 160 47.92 31.48 -37.98
C GLU A 160 47.06 30.27 -38.32
N LEU A 161 46.60 30.15 -39.57
CA LEU A 161 45.84 28.99 -40.05
C LEU A 161 46.65 27.69 -39.99
N SER A 162 47.93 27.71 -40.39
CA SER A 162 48.80 26.52 -40.32
C SER A 162 49.09 26.11 -38.87
N THR A 163 49.20 27.08 -37.95
CA THR A 163 49.35 26.82 -36.51
C THR A 163 48.09 26.21 -35.92
N ARG A 164 46.92 26.73 -36.28
CA ARG A 164 45.61 26.23 -35.83
C ARG A 164 45.33 24.83 -36.40
N GLN A 165 45.69 24.57 -37.65
CA GLN A 165 45.60 23.25 -38.28
C GLN A 165 46.52 22.23 -37.57
N ARG A 166 47.76 22.62 -37.21
CA ARG A 166 48.65 21.76 -36.42
C ARG A 166 48.07 21.45 -35.03
N GLN A 167 47.49 22.42 -34.36
CA GLN A 167 46.84 22.22 -33.06
C GLN A 167 45.65 21.26 -33.16
N LEU A 168 44.80 21.42 -34.18
CA LEU A 168 43.67 20.53 -34.43
C LEU A 168 44.13 19.10 -34.76
N LEU A 169 45.18 18.94 -35.57
CA LEU A 169 45.75 17.63 -35.88
C LEU A 169 46.35 16.94 -34.64
N ILE A 170 46.96 17.71 -33.73
CA ILE A 170 47.46 17.17 -32.46
C ILE A 170 46.29 16.74 -31.56
N GLN A 171 45.21 17.51 -31.51
CA GLN A 171 44.02 17.17 -30.75
C GLN A 171 43.32 15.92 -31.31
N LEU A 172 43.10 15.86 -32.62
CA LEU A 172 42.52 14.69 -33.29
C LEU A 172 43.37 13.43 -33.10
N ARG A 173 44.71 13.53 -33.14
CA ARG A 173 45.57 12.37 -32.84
C ARG A 173 45.49 11.92 -31.39
N ARG A 174 45.27 12.84 -30.44
CA ARG A 174 45.07 12.49 -29.02
C ARG A 174 43.73 11.80 -28.82
N GLU A 175 42.67 12.31 -29.43
CA GLU A 175 41.33 11.71 -29.37
C GLU A 175 41.30 10.33 -30.07
N ASP A 176 41.92 10.19 -31.24
CA ASP A 176 42.09 8.89 -31.93
C ASP A 176 42.89 7.89 -31.09
N SER A 177 43.96 8.33 -30.42
CA SER A 177 44.73 7.47 -29.52
C SER A 177 43.91 7.05 -28.28
N GLN A 178 43.10 7.96 -27.72
CA GLN A 178 42.20 7.64 -26.60
C GLN A 178 41.11 6.67 -27.04
N LEU A 179 40.47 6.87 -28.19
CA LEU A 179 39.45 5.96 -28.72
C LEU A 179 40.03 4.58 -28.99
N LYS A 180 41.22 4.49 -29.59
CA LYS A 180 41.92 3.22 -29.81
C LYS A 180 42.24 2.50 -28.50
N SER A 181 42.65 3.23 -27.46
CA SER A 181 42.88 2.64 -26.14
C SER A 181 41.60 2.12 -25.49
N LEU A 182 40.48 2.84 -25.64
CA LEU A 182 39.17 2.44 -25.12
C LEU A 182 38.63 1.22 -25.86
N LEU A 183 38.78 1.19 -27.19
CA LEU A 183 38.38 0.07 -28.04
C LEU A 183 39.20 -1.18 -27.71
N PHE A 184 40.50 -1.04 -27.46
CA PHE A 184 41.36 -2.14 -27.05
C PHE A 184 40.96 -2.68 -25.67
N ALA A 185 40.66 -1.80 -24.71
CA ALA A 185 40.18 -2.20 -23.39
C ALA A 185 38.82 -2.94 -23.45
N GLN A 186 37.88 -2.47 -24.28
CA GLN A 186 36.61 -3.18 -24.50
C GLN A 186 36.81 -4.53 -25.20
N GLN A 187 37.74 -4.63 -26.16
CA GLN A 187 38.05 -5.89 -26.83
C GLN A 187 38.65 -6.92 -25.87
N GLU A 188 39.56 -6.51 -24.97
CA GLU A 188 40.07 -7.42 -23.94
C GLU A 188 38.97 -7.87 -22.98
N GLN A 189 38.09 -6.96 -22.55
CA GLN A 189 36.97 -7.29 -21.66
C GLN A 189 35.98 -8.26 -22.33
N LEU A 190 35.74 -8.11 -23.64
CA LEU A 190 34.90 -9.01 -24.42
C LEU A 190 35.53 -10.41 -24.54
N ILE A 191 36.84 -10.49 -24.81
CA ILE A 191 37.57 -11.76 -24.89
C ILE A 191 37.58 -12.47 -23.53
N GLU A 192 37.77 -11.73 -22.43
CA GLU A 192 37.75 -12.30 -21.08
C GLU A 192 36.35 -12.81 -20.71
N THR A 193 35.31 -12.07 -21.08
CA THR A 193 33.91 -12.48 -20.89
C THR A 193 33.61 -13.74 -21.69
N GLN A 194 34.00 -13.80 -22.97
CA GLN A 194 33.84 -15.00 -23.81
C GLN A 194 34.57 -16.22 -23.24
N ARG A 195 35.78 -16.05 -22.69
CA ARG A 195 36.51 -17.14 -22.01
C ARG A 195 35.78 -17.64 -20.77
N LYS A 196 35.28 -16.73 -19.92
CA LYS A 196 34.50 -17.09 -18.72
C LYS A 196 33.20 -17.81 -19.10
N THR A 197 32.49 -17.33 -20.13
CA THR A 197 31.27 -17.98 -20.62
C THR A 197 31.55 -19.38 -21.18
N ALA A 198 32.63 -19.55 -21.95
CA ALA A 198 33.03 -20.87 -22.46
C ALA A 198 33.39 -21.85 -21.33
N GLN A 199 34.06 -21.36 -20.27
CA GLN A 199 34.41 -22.18 -19.11
C GLN A 199 33.15 -22.65 -18.35
N VAL A 200 32.21 -21.73 -18.10
CA VAL A 200 30.91 -22.05 -17.46
C VAL A 200 30.10 -23.01 -18.31
N LEU A 201 30.07 -22.85 -19.64
CA LEU A 201 29.38 -23.79 -20.53
C LEU A 201 29.99 -25.20 -20.47
N SER A 202 31.31 -25.30 -20.38
CA SER A 202 32.00 -26.59 -20.21
C SER A 202 31.66 -27.25 -18.87
N GLU A 203 31.60 -26.47 -17.78
CA GLU A 203 31.22 -26.96 -16.46
C GLU A 203 29.77 -27.43 -16.41
N ILE A 204 28.84 -26.67 -17.03
CA ILE A 204 27.44 -27.06 -17.17
C ILE A 204 27.31 -28.35 -17.97
N GLU A 205 28.06 -28.51 -19.06
CA GLU A 205 28.02 -29.72 -19.87
C GLU A 205 28.58 -30.94 -19.11
N GLN A 206 29.61 -30.73 -18.29
CA GLN A 206 30.18 -31.78 -17.44
C GLN A 206 29.19 -32.18 -16.32
N GLN A 207 28.54 -31.21 -15.68
CA GLN A 207 27.48 -31.47 -14.68
C GLN A 207 26.26 -32.15 -15.30
N ARG A 208 25.89 -31.80 -16.53
CA ARG A 208 24.81 -32.46 -17.27
C ARG A 208 25.15 -33.93 -17.56
N LYS A 209 26.37 -34.23 -18.00
CA LYS A 209 26.84 -35.62 -18.23
C LYS A 209 26.85 -36.43 -16.93
N GLU A 210 27.25 -35.82 -15.82
CA GLU A 210 27.23 -36.42 -14.48
C GLU A 210 25.79 -36.72 -14.02
N MET A 211 24.85 -35.78 -14.22
CA MET A 211 23.44 -35.96 -13.88
C MET A 211 22.77 -37.06 -14.70
N VAL A 212 23.06 -37.14 -16.01
CA VAL A 212 22.53 -38.21 -16.86
C VAL A 212 23.02 -39.58 -16.38
N ARG A 213 24.31 -39.72 -16.03
CA ARG A 213 24.83 -40.98 -15.45
C ARG A 213 24.17 -41.33 -14.12
N ARG A 214 23.91 -40.34 -13.25
CA ARG A 214 23.21 -40.57 -11.97
C ARG A 214 21.75 -40.96 -12.18
N ALA A 215 21.08 -40.39 -13.18
CA ALA A 215 19.71 -40.74 -13.54
C ALA A 215 19.61 -42.16 -14.09
N GLU A 216 20.53 -42.55 -14.99
CA GLU A 216 20.62 -43.92 -15.52
C GLU A 216 20.90 -44.93 -14.40
N PHE A 217 21.84 -44.62 -13.49
CA PHE A 217 22.12 -45.45 -12.32
C PHE A 217 20.91 -45.57 -11.38
N ALA A 218 20.18 -44.48 -11.14
CA ALA A 218 18.97 -44.48 -10.32
C ALA A 218 17.83 -45.29 -10.98
N GLU A 219 17.72 -45.26 -12.30
CA GLU A 219 16.74 -46.06 -13.04
C GLU A 219 17.05 -47.56 -12.97
N GLU A 220 18.33 -47.95 -13.09
CA GLU A 220 18.76 -49.35 -12.88
C GLU A 220 18.52 -49.83 -11.45
N GLN A 221 18.82 -49.00 -10.45
CA GLN A 221 18.50 -49.30 -9.04
C GLN A 221 16.98 -49.43 -8.84
N GLY A 222 16.18 -48.56 -9.46
CA GLY A 222 14.73 -48.64 -9.45
C GLY A 222 14.20 -49.95 -10.03
N LYS A 223 14.75 -50.40 -11.18
CA LYS A 223 14.41 -51.70 -11.80
C LYS A 223 14.83 -52.87 -10.91
N PHE A 224 16.02 -52.82 -10.30
CA PHE A 224 16.51 -53.83 -9.37
C PHE A 224 15.62 -53.96 -8.13
N TRP A 225 15.29 -52.84 -7.48
CA TRP A 225 14.42 -52.81 -6.29
C TRP A 225 12.98 -53.21 -6.61
N LYS A 226 12.45 -52.82 -7.77
CA LYS A 226 11.11 -53.24 -8.21
C LYS A 226 11.03 -54.75 -8.41
N THR A 227 12.07 -55.37 -8.98
CA THR A 227 12.15 -56.82 -9.16
C THR A 227 12.28 -57.55 -7.82
N LYS A 228 13.11 -57.05 -6.91
CA LYS A 228 13.23 -57.57 -5.53
C LYS A 228 11.94 -57.41 -4.73
N TRP A 229 11.24 -56.29 -4.89
CA TRP A 229 9.96 -56.02 -4.23
C TRP A 229 8.86 -56.96 -4.73
N GLN A 230 8.77 -57.19 -6.04
CA GLN A 230 7.83 -58.15 -6.61
C GLN A 230 8.13 -59.60 -6.17
N ALA A 231 9.41 -59.98 -6.10
CA ALA A 231 9.83 -61.28 -5.56
C ALA A 231 9.52 -61.42 -4.05
N PHE A 232 9.70 -60.34 -3.28
CA PHE A 232 9.35 -60.27 -1.87
C PHE A 232 7.82 -60.37 -1.67
N GLU A 233 7.02 -59.68 -2.48
CA GLU A 233 5.56 -59.77 -2.43
C GLU A 233 5.03 -61.16 -2.80
N ALA A 234 5.71 -61.86 -3.71
CA ALA A 234 5.40 -63.24 -4.08
C ALA A 234 5.89 -64.26 -3.03
N SER A 235 6.75 -63.89 -2.08
CA SER A 235 7.32 -64.82 -1.09
C SER A 235 6.27 -65.36 -0.10
N ARG A 236 6.44 -66.61 0.35
CA ARG A 236 5.55 -67.23 1.36
C ARG A 236 5.52 -66.44 2.67
N SER A 237 6.64 -65.83 3.04
CA SER A 237 6.80 -65.02 4.25
C SER A 237 5.94 -63.75 4.21
N TRP A 238 5.89 -63.04 3.08
CA TRP A 238 5.08 -61.82 2.95
C TRP A 238 3.58 -62.10 2.89
N ARG A 239 3.18 -63.21 2.25
CA ARG A 239 1.78 -63.67 2.29
C ARG A 239 1.34 -64.03 3.71
N PHE A 240 2.22 -64.67 4.50
CA PHE A 240 1.97 -64.94 5.92
C PHE A 240 1.88 -63.66 6.75
N LEU A 241 2.71 -62.65 6.46
CA LEU A 241 2.68 -61.35 7.15
C LEU A 241 1.43 -60.52 6.81
N ARG A 242 0.94 -60.54 5.55
CA ARG A 242 -0.36 -59.98 5.16
C ARG A 242 -1.54 -60.75 5.78
N PHE A 243 -1.44 -62.08 5.89
CA PHE A 243 -2.42 -62.88 6.64
C PHE A 243 -2.43 -62.48 8.12
N LEU A 244 -1.27 -62.36 8.77
CA LEU A 244 -1.15 -61.88 10.14
C LEU A 244 -1.65 -60.43 10.31
N GLN A 245 -1.49 -59.55 9.32
CA GLN A 245 -2.05 -58.20 9.35
C GLN A 245 -3.58 -58.19 9.17
N LYS A 246 -4.15 -59.06 8.31
CA LYS A 246 -5.60 -59.26 8.20
C LYS A 246 -6.20 -59.88 9.46
N VAL A 247 -5.51 -60.85 10.06
CA VAL A 247 -5.85 -61.46 11.36
C VAL A 247 -5.72 -60.42 12.47
N LYS A 248 -4.70 -59.54 12.44
CA LYS A 248 -4.54 -58.42 13.38
C LYS A 248 -5.62 -57.35 13.21
N SER A 249 -6.09 -57.07 11.98
CA SER A 249 -7.21 -56.14 11.74
C SER A 249 -8.58 -56.72 12.14
N ILE A 250 -8.70 -58.06 12.22
CA ILE A 250 -9.93 -58.76 12.62
C ILE A 250 -9.95 -59.07 14.12
N LEU A 251 -8.80 -59.37 14.76
CA LEU A 251 -8.70 -59.71 16.19
C LEU A 251 -8.45 -58.52 17.14
N PHE A 252 -7.95 -57.36 16.67
CA PHE A 252 -7.73 -56.17 17.53
C PHE A 252 -8.84 -55.12 17.47
N SER A 253 -10.09 -55.53 17.28
CA SER A 253 -11.28 -54.65 17.25
C SER A 253 -12.32 -54.84 18.38
N PRO A 254 -12.00 -55.41 19.57
CA PRO A 254 -12.88 -55.13 20.73
C PRO A 254 -12.21 -54.80 22.08
N ILE A 255 -10.88 -54.69 22.21
CA ILE A 255 -10.26 -54.46 23.55
C ILE A 255 -9.99 -52.98 23.87
N ARG A 256 -9.89 -52.09 22.88
CA ARG A 256 -9.77 -50.63 23.12
C ARG A 256 -11.13 -49.91 23.20
N LEU A 257 -12.19 -50.45 22.58
CA LEU A 257 -13.54 -49.91 22.77
C LEU A 257 -14.07 -50.20 24.18
N ALA A 258 -13.83 -51.39 24.74
CA ALA A 258 -14.29 -51.77 26.08
C ALA A 258 -13.77 -50.84 27.19
N LYS A 259 -12.51 -50.38 27.14
CA LYS A 259 -11.97 -49.43 28.14
C LYS A 259 -12.52 -48.00 28.00
N LYS A 260 -12.90 -47.57 26.79
CA LYS A 260 -13.48 -46.25 26.52
C LYS A 260 -14.98 -46.23 26.79
N THR A 261 -15.71 -47.31 26.44
CA THR A 261 -17.13 -47.48 26.77
C THR A 261 -17.35 -47.67 28.26
N ILE A 262 -16.51 -48.40 29.00
CA ILE A 262 -16.65 -48.51 30.47
C ILE A 262 -16.44 -47.15 31.17
N ARG A 263 -15.50 -46.33 30.68
CA ARG A 263 -15.25 -44.98 31.24
C ARG A 263 -16.38 -44.00 30.92
N LEU A 264 -16.89 -44.03 29.68
CA LEU A 264 -18.06 -43.27 29.26
C LEU A 264 -19.34 -43.74 29.96
N PHE A 265 -19.51 -45.04 30.18
CA PHE A 265 -20.67 -45.61 30.88
C PHE A 265 -20.67 -45.23 32.36
N LYS A 266 -19.49 -45.23 33.03
CA LYS A 266 -19.34 -44.69 34.39
C LYS A 266 -19.66 -43.19 34.46
N LEU A 267 -19.21 -42.39 33.49
CA LEU A 267 -19.55 -40.96 33.43
C LEU A 267 -21.05 -40.75 33.16
N SER A 268 -21.65 -41.57 32.30
CA SER A 268 -23.08 -41.51 31.97
C SER A 268 -23.94 -41.85 33.19
N LEU A 269 -23.58 -42.92 33.92
CA LEU A 269 -24.22 -43.29 35.18
C LEU A 269 -24.07 -42.20 36.24
N MET A 270 -22.90 -41.55 36.34
CA MET A 270 -22.67 -40.46 37.28
C MET A 270 -23.53 -39.22 36.97
N VAL A 271 -23.69 -38.85 35.70
CA VAL A 271 -24.58 -37.76 35.27
C VAL A 271 -26.05 -38.11 35.47
N ILE A 272 -26.44 -39.38 35.24
CA ILE A 272 -27.81 -39.86 35.51
C ILE A 272 -28.11 -39.84 37.01
N HIS A 273 -27.15 -40.21 37.86
CA HIS A 273 -27.33 -40.29 39.32
C HIS A 273 -27.31 -38.92 40.03
N THR A 274 -26.64 -37.92 39.45
CA THR A 274 -26.50 -36.56 40.03
C THR A 274 -27.44 -35.52 39.41
N GLN A 275 -27.86 -35.69 38.14
CA GLN A 275 -28.59 -34.66 37.38
C GLN A 275 -29.85 -35.16 36.65
N GLY A 276 -30.19 -36.45 36.80
CA GLY A 276 -31.44 -37.03 36.33
C GLY A 276 -31.50 -37.32 34.81
N LEU A 277 -32.34 -38.29 34.46
CA LEU A 277 -32.46 -38.87 33.11
C LEU A 277 -32.86 -37.84 32.02
N ARG A 278 -33.63 -36.80 32.39
CA ARG A 278 -34.09 -35.75 31.47
C ARG A 278 -32.93 -34.90 30.91
N ARG A 279 -31.90 -34.60 31.72
CA ARG A 279 -30.77 -33.75 31.30
C ARG A 279 -29.76 -34.50 30.43
N PHE A 280 -29.58 -35.79 30.70
CA PHE A 280 -28.82 -36.69 29.83
C PHE A 280 -29.47 -36.83 28.44
N MET A 281 -30.79 -37.01 28.39
CA MET A 281 -31.54 -37.11 27.13
C MET A 281 -31.48 -35.81 26.31
N PHE A 282 -31.44 -34.65 26.96
CA PHE A 282 -31.25 -33.34 26.31
C PHE A 282 -29.87 -33.22 25.65
N LEU A 283 -28.79 -33.53 26.39
CA LEU A 283 -27.41 -33.49 25.88
C LEU A 283 -27.17 -34.52 24.76
N ALA A 284 -27.79 -35.69 24.85
CA ALA A 284 -27.71 -36.72 23.81
C ALA A 284 -28.44 -36.28 22.52
N ARG A 285 -29.61 -35.60 22.66
CA ARG A 285 -30.36 -35.05 21.51
C ARG A 285 -29.63 -33.90 20.83
N GLU A 286 -28.97 -33.01 21.57
CA GLU A 286 -28.13 -31.97 20.98
C GLU A 286 -26.95 -32.56 20.19
N ARG A 287 -26.29 -33.58 20.74
CA ARG A 287 -25.16 -34.22 20.06
C ARG A 287 -25.57 -34.97 18.79
N LEU A 288 -26.76 -35.58 18.79
CA LEU A 288 -27.34 -36.24 17.61
C LEU A 288 -27.81 -35.22 16.56
N LYS A 289 -28.33 -34.06 16.95
CA LYS A 289 -28.60 -32.93 16.02
C LYS A 289 -27.32 -32.44 15.35
N ASN A 290 -26.22 -32.30 16.09
CA ASN A 290 -24.93 -31.87 15.54
C ASN A 290 -24.28 -32.91 14.61
N LEU A 291 -24.51 -34.21 14.81
CA LEU A 291 -24.03 -35.26 13.92
C LEU A 291 -24.86 -35.40 12.64
N SER A 292 -26.15 -35.06 12.69
CA SER A 292 -27.06 -35.08 11.53
C SER A 292 -26.83 -33.91 10.57
N LEU A 293 -26.36 -32.77 11.07
CA LEU A 293 -26.10 -31.57 10.26
C LEU A 293 -24.76 -31.65 9.49
N ASN A 294 -23.78 -32.41 9.99
CA ASN A 294 -22.48 -32.60 9.32
C ASN A 294 -22.49 -33.57 8.12
N LYS A 295 -23.61 -34.23 7.81
CA LYS A 295 -23.71 -35.18 6.68
C LYS A 295 -24.27 -34.58 5.38
N LYS A 296 -24.73 -33.32 5.38
CA LYS A 296 -25.33 -32.68 4.18
C LYS A 296 -24.60 -31.43 3.65
N THR A 297 -23.48 -31.04 4.24
CA THR A 297 -22.61 -29.95 3.77
C THR A 297 -21.25 -30.44 3.26
N THR A 298 -21.22 -31.64 2.67
CA THR A 298 -20.18 -31.99 1.67
C THR A 298 -20.51 -31.24 0.37
N LEU A 299 -20.40 -29.91 0.43
CA LEU A 299 -20.30 -29.09 -0.76
C LEU A 299 -19.05 -29.53 -1.50
N ARG A 300 -19.24 -29.83 -2.79
CA ARG A 300 -18.22 -30.10 -3.79
C ARG A 300 -17.16 -29.00 -3.79
N GLY A 301 -16.13 -29.16 -2.98
CA GLY A 301 -14.82 -28.55 -3.20
C GLY A 301 -13.91 -29.66 -3.69
N SER A 302 -13.87 -29.89 -4.99
CA SER A 302 -12.78 -30.65 -5.60
C SER A 302 -11.48 -29.98 -5.16
N GLY A 303 -10.62 -30.72 -4.47
CA GLY A 303 -9.25 -30.28 -4.19
C GLY A 303 -8.52 -30.05 -5.50
N GLN A 304 -8.57 -28.82 -6.00
CA GLN A 304 -7.64 -28.36 -7.02
C GLN A 304 -6.31 -28.18 -6.32
N ILE A 305 -5.32 -28.96 -6.77
CA ILE A 305 -3.90 -28.65 -6.54
C ILE A 305 -3.73 -27.17 -6.94
N ALA A 306 -3.16 -26.34 -6.06
CA ALA A 306 -2.99 -24.92 -6.35
C ALA A 306 -2.21 -24.74 -7.66
N ASP A 307 -2.83 -24.01 -8.58
CA ASP A 307 -2.22 -23.66 -9.84
C ASP A 307 -1.10 -22.66 -9.59
N ARG A 308 0.15 -23.14 -9.65
CA ARG A 308 1.34 -22.29 -9.50
C ARG A 308 1.51 -21.30 -10.67
N SER A 309 0.64 -21.32 -11.68
CA SER A 309 0.74 -20.44 -12.84
C SER A 309 -0.14 -19.18 -12.78
N ARG A 310 -0.87 -18.96 -11.68
CA ARG A 310 -1.83 -17.84 -11.57
C ARG A 310 -1.54 -16.90 -10.41
N ILE A 311 -1.61 -15.60 -10.70
CA ILE A 311 -1.71 -14.52 -9.71
C ILE A 311 -3.19 -14.22 -9.44
N TYR A 312 -3.55 -14.11 -8.17
CA TYR A 312 -4.88 -13.72 -7.72
C TYR A 312 -4.96 -12.20 -7.59
N GLU A 313 -6.06 -11.64 -8.05
CA GLU A 313 -6.32 -10.21 -7.93
C GLU A 313 -7.01 -9.90 -6.60
N ILE A 314 -6.74 -8.70 -6.10
CA ILE A 314 -7.44 -8.09 -4.98
C ILE A 314 -7.66 -6.61 -5.26
N ASP A 315 -8.86 -6.15 -4.95
CA ASP A 315 -9.23 -4.75 -5.11
C ASP A 315 -8.45 -3.89 -4.12
N ALA A 316 -8.03 -2.71 -4.57
CA ALA A 316 -7.46 -1.71 -3.68
C ALA A 316 -8.53 -1.20 -2.70
N VAL A 317 -8.12 -0.79 -1.50
CA VAL A 317 -9.00 0.00 -0.63
C VAL A 317 -9.30 1.32 -1.33
N GLU A 318 -10.58 1.62 -1.49
CA GLU A 318 -11.02 2.89 -2.07
C GLU A 318 -10.87 4.03 -1.04
N PRO A 319 -10.46 5.24 -1.48
CA PRO A 319 -10.48 6.41 -0.63
C PRO A 319 -11.93 6.75 -0.25
N PRO A 320 -12.15 7.38 0.93
CA PRO A 320 -13.49 7.77 1.34
C PRO A 320 -14.11 8.73 0.32
N SER A 321 -15.31 8.42 -0.20
CA SER A 321 -16.01 9.21 -1.24
C SER A 321 -16.26 10.64 -0.81
N ALA A 322 -15.85 11.69 -1.54
CA ALA A 322 -16.03 13.10 -1.13
C ALA A 322 -17.43 13.42 -0.54
N LEU A 323 -17.50 14.28 0.49
CA LEU A 323 -18.79 14.76 0.99
C LEU A 323 -19.44 15.60 -0.10
N ILE A 324 -20.67 15.25 -0.46
CA ILE A 324 -21.50 16.06 -1.34
C ILE A 324 -22.39 16.89 -0.42
N GLU A 325 -22.50 18.20 -0.69
CA GLU A 325 -23.38 19.07 0.07
C GLU A 325 -24.82 18.53 0.04
N ASN A 326 -25.48 18.59 1.21
CA ASN A 326 -26.84 18.08 1.33
C ASN A 326 -27.82 19.06 0.66
N ALA A 327 -28.47 18.61 -0.41
CA ALA A 327 -29.54 19.35 -1.06
C ALA A 327 -30.95 19.03 -0.49
N GLU A 328 -31.06 18.05 0.42
CA GLU A 328 -32.35 17.59 0.94
C GLU A 328 -32.75 18.33 2.20
N MET A 329 -34.04 18.66 2.31
CA MET A 329 -34.60 19.20 3.53
C MET A 329 -34.50 18.17 4.68
N VAL A 330 -34.01 18.62 5.84
CA VAL A 330 -33.96 17.83 7.07
C VAL A 330 -34.74 18.54 8.18
N ASP A 331 -35.71 17.86 8.77
CA ASP A 331 -36.37 18.33 9.99
C ASP A 331 -35.60 17.84 11.22
N ILE A 332 -35.23 18.75 12.12
CA ILE A 332 -34.54 18.45 13.39
C ILE A 332 -35.56 18.61 14.52
N VAL A 333 -36.04 17.47 15.03
CA VAL A 333 -36.99 17.38 16.14
C VAL A 333 -36.22 17.36 17.45
N ILE A 334 -36.45 18.36 18.30
CA ILE A 334 -35.79 18.49 19.62
C ILE A 334 -36.87 18.45 20.71
N CYS A 335 -36.86 17.39 21.51
CA CYS A 335 -37.78 17.21 22.63
C CYS A 335 -37.21 17.85 23.90
N ILE A 336 -37.97 18.74 24.54
CA ILE A 336 -37.46 19.62 25.58
C ILE A 336 -38.35 19.51 26.82
N HIS A 337 -37.72 19.31 27.98
CA HIS A 337 -38.36 19.44 29.28
C HIS A 337 -37.39 20.10 30.28
N ASN A 338 -37.50 21.42 30.41
CA ASN A 338 -36.62 22.26 31.23
C ASN A 338 -35.12 22.19 30.80
N ALA A 339 -34.17 22.35 31.74
CA ALA A 339 -32.73 22.37 31.51
C ALA A 339 -32.26 23.49 30.56
N LEU A 340 -32.70 24.72 30.84
CA LEU A 340 -32.49 25.88 29.96
C LEU A 340 -31.06 26.07 29.44
N ASN A 341 -30.04 25.84 30.28
CA ASN A 341 -28.65 26.02 29.85
C ASN A 341 -28.22 24.99 28.79
N ASP A 342 -28.63 23.74 28.96
CA ASP A 342 -28.35 22.67 27.98
C ASP A 342 -29.13 22.91 26.69
N VAL A 343 -30.41 23.31 26.81
CA VAL A 343 -31.25 23.69 25.66
C VAL A 343 -30.63 24.83 24.87
N LYS A 344 -30.11 25.86 25.54
CA LYS A 344 -29.39 26.98 24.91
C LYS A 344 -28.16 26.49 24.15
N ALA A 345 -27.33 25.67 24.78
CA ALA A 345 -26.13 25.12 24.16
C ALA A 345 -26.47 24.23 22.93
N CYS A 346 -27.50 23.39 23.05
CA CYS A 346 -28.00 22.55 21.96
C CYS A 346 -28.45 23.40 20.77
N LEU A 347 -29.37 24.34 20.97
CA LEU A 347 -29.87 25.18 19.88
C LEU A 347 -28.79 26.05 19.24
N GLN A 348 -27.89 26.62 20.04
CA GLN A 348 -26.75 27.39 19.53
C GLN A 348 -25.85 26.51 18.64
N SER A 349 -25.52 25.29 19.08
CA SER A 349 -24.71 24.37 18.29
C SER A 349 -25.39 23.94 17.00
N VAL A 350 -26.70 23.64 17.03
CA VAL A 350 -27.47 23.26 15.84
C VAL A 350 -27.48 24.39 14.82
N VAL A 351 -27.74 25.64 15.25
CA VAL A 351 -27.76 26.80 14.34
C VAL A 351 -26.36 27.10 13.78
N ALA A 352 -25.32 27.01 14.59
CA ALA A 352 -23.94 27.30 14.18
C ALA A 352 -23.37 26.25 13.21
N ASN A 353 -23.70 24.97 13.42
CA ASN A 353 -23.02 23.84 12.77
C ASN A 353 -23.84 23.14 11.68
N THR A 354 -25.04 23.64 11.37
CA THR A 354 -25.92 23.07 10.34
C THR A 354 -26.06 23.99 9.14
N THR A 355 -25.74 23.46 7.95
CA THR A 355 -25.94 24.17 6.68
C THR A 355 -27.38 23.95 6.17
N PRO A 356 -28.10 24.99 5.73
CA PRO A 356 -29.40 24.86 5.05
C PRO A 356 -29.36 23.94 3.81
N PRO A 357 -30.47 23.30 3.41
CA PRO A 357 -31.82 23.45 3.97
C PRO A 357 -32.09 22.54 5.19
N TYR A 358 -32.59 23.12 6.28
CA TYR A 358 -33.10 22.39 7.43
C TYR A 358 -34.22 23.20 8.11
N HIS A 359 -34.99 22.54 8.98
CA HIS A 359 -35.99 23.19 9.83
C HIS A 359 -35.97 22.55 11.22
N ILE A 360 -36.19 23.36 12.25
CA ILE A 360 -36.17 22.90 13.65
C ILE A 360 -37.60 22.80 14.16
N ILE A 361 -37.97 21.63 14.68
CA ILE A 361 -39.25 21.40 15.36
C ILE A 361 -38.96 21.23 16.85
N LEU A 362 -39.25 22.27 17.62
CA LEU A 362 -39.15 22.25 19.07
C LEU A 362 -40.41 21.62 19.64
N VAL A 363 -40.27 20.55 20.41
CA VAL A 363 -41.37 19.91 21.14
C VAL A 363 -41.18 20.13 22.63
N ASP A 364 -41.90 21.10 23.17
CA ASP A 364 -41.88 21.45 24.59
C ASP A 364 -42.89 20.59 25.37
N ASP A 365 -42.37 19.65 26.16
CA ASP A 365 -43.14 18.70 26.96
C ASP A 365 -43.46 19.26 28.35
N GLY A 366 -44.10 20.42 28.40
CA GLY A 366 -44.56 21.04 29.65
C GLY A 366 -43.43 21.63 30.50
N SER A 367 -42.50 22.36 29.87
CA SER A 367 -41.45 23.08 30.61
C SER A 367 -42.00 24.26 31.41
N ASP A 368 -41.27 24.60 32.48
CA ASP A 368 -41.51 25.74 33.37
C ASP A 368 -41.32 27.08 32.63
N GLU A 369 -41.82 28.16 33.23
CA GLU A 369 -41.88 29.51 32.63
C GLU A 369 -40.54 30.00 32.06
N GLU A 370 -39.42 29.75 32.73
CA GLU A 370 -38.12 30.21 32.25
C GLU A 370 -37.74 29.57 30.90
N THR A 371 -37.91 28.26 30.78
CA THR A 371 -37.59 27.53 29.53
C THR A 371 -38.64 27.81 28.47
N LYS A 372 -39.92 27.82 28.84
CA LYS A 372 -41.03 28.21 27.98
C LYS A 372 -40.79 29.53 27.25
N ASN A 373 -40.52 30.59 28.02
CA ASN A 373 -40.40 31.93 27.47
C ASN A 373 -39.20 32.02 26.52
N PHE A 374 -38.08 31.37 26.89
CA PHE A 374 -36.94 31.26 25.99
C PHE A 374 -37.27 30.56 24.66
N LEU A 375 -38.04 29.46 24.67
CA LEU A 375 -38.40 28.75 23.43
C LEU A 375 -39.34 29.59 22.55
N ILE A 376 -40.27 30.33 23.15
CA ILE A 376 -41.15 31.26 22.44
C ILE A 376 -40.31 32.36 21.78
N ASP A 377 -39.40 32.99 22.53
CA ASP A 377 -38.52 34.04 22.02
C ASP A 377 -37.62 33.52 20.90
N PHE A 378 -37.07 32.31 21.05
CA PHE A 378 -36.22 31.67 20.04
C PHE A 378 -36.98 31.40 18.74
N GLN A 379 -38.23 30.91 18.84
CA GLN A 379 -39.10 30.68 17.68
C GLN A 379 -39.47 32.00 17.00
N GLN A 380 -39.86 33.03 17.77
CA GLN A 380 -40.21 34.34 17.24
C GLN A 380 -39.04 35.06 16.56
N GLY A 381 -37.82 34.83 17.05
CA GLY A 381 -36.59 35.32 16.41
C GLY A 381 -36.24 34.59 15.12
N ASN A 382 -36.76 33.38 14.90
CA ASN A 382 -36.41 32.50 13.77
C ASN A 382 -37.65 31.85 13.10
N PRO A 383 -38.71 32.60 12.75
CA PRO A 383 -40.01 32.03 12.42
C PRO A 383 -40.06 31.24 11.10
N ALA A 384 -39.11 31.49 10.18
CA ALA A 384 -38.98 30.73 8.94
C ALA A 384 -38.21 29.42 9.11
N LEU A 385 -37.45 29.28 10.20
CA LEU A 385 -36.56 28.16 10.47
C LEU A 385 -37.09 27.24 11.58
N VAL A 386 -37.94 27.76 12.48
CA VAL A 386 -38.31 27.10 13.73
C VAL A 386 -39.82 27.04 13.90
N SER A 387 -40.32 25.85 14.23
CA SER A 387 -41.68 25.59 14.72
C SER A 387 -41.64 25.17 16.18
N LEU A 388 -42.65 25.58 16.96
CA LEU A 388 -42.80 25.20 18.37
C LEU A 388 -44.14 24.48 18.61
N ILE A 389 -44.06 23.28 19.16
CA ILE A 389 -45.21 22.47 19.60
C ILE A 389 -45.11 22.33 21.11
N ARG A 390 -46.06 22.92 21.85
CA ARG A 390 -46.05 22.91 23.30
C ARG A 390 -47.19 22.07 23.88
N SER A 391 -46.89 21.44 25.00
CA SER A 391 -47.83 20.75 25.90
C SER A 391 -47.95 21.54 27.20
N GLU A 392 -49.12 21.50 27.82
CA GLU A 392 -49.31 22.12 29.14
C GLU A 392 -48.77 21.25 30.29
N GLN A 393 -48.64 19.94 30.08
CA GLN A 393 -48.13 18.99 31.08
C GLN A 393 -47.11 18.05 30.44
N ALA A 394 -46.14 17.59 31.23
CA ALA A 394 -45.16 16.61 30.80
C ALA A 394 -45.82 15.25 30.55
N THR A 395 -45.73 14.78 29.31
CA THR A 395 -46.33 13.53 28.85
C THR A 395 -45.32 12.38 28.79
N GLY A 396 -44.02 12.69 28.72
CA GLY A 396 -42.93 11.73 28.59
C GLY A 396 -42.27 11.80 27.22
N TYR A 397 -41.00 11.39 27.16
CA TYR A 397 -40.16 11.53 25.98
C TYR A 397 -40.77 10.88 24.72
N THR A 398 -41.25 9.65 24.82
CA THR A 398 -41.80 8.91 23.66
C THR A 398 -42.99 9.62 23.03
N PHE A 399 -43.88 10.20 23.84
CA PHE A 399 -45.02 10.99 23.36
C PHE A 399 -44.58 12.32 22.73
N ALA A 400 -43.60 13.01 23.33
CA ALA A 400 -43.01 14.21 22.75
C ALA A 400 -42.33 13.92 21.40
N ALA A 401 -41.49 12.89 21.33
CA ALA A 401 -40.81 12.45 20.13
C ALA A 401 -41.81 12.15 19.01
N ASN A 402 -42.84 11.35 19.29
CA ASN A 402 -43.85 11.02 18.30
C ASN A 402 -44.65 12.25 17.81
N ARG A 403 -44.91 13.25 18.64
CA ARG A 403 -45.55 14.50 18.18
C ARG A 403 -44.67 15.26 17.21
N GLY A 404 -43.37 15.38 17.49
CA GLY A 404 -42.42 15.99 16.57
C GLY A 404 -42.28 15.19 15.26
N LEU A 405 -42.16 13.86 15.35
CA LEU A 405 -42.10 12.98 14.18
C LEU A 405 -43.36 13.06 13.30
N LYS A 406 -44.55 13.24 13.90
CA LYS A 406 -45.84 13.42 13.20
C LYS A 406 -45.95 14.81 12.56
N ALA A 407 -45.34 15.83 13.15
CA ALA A 407 -45.34 17.20 12.59
C ALA A 407 -44.36 17.37 11.43
N SER A 408 -43.30 16.58 11.39
CA SER A 408 -42.31 16.61 10.31
C SER A 408 -42.87 16.12 8.97
N THR A 409 -42.51 16.82 7.90
CA THR A 409 -42.83 16.45 6.50
C THR A 409 -41.60 16.21 5.64
N ALA A 410 -40.40 16.47 6.17
CA ALA A 410 -39.14 16.26 5.48
C ALA A 410 -38.87 14.78 5.13
N PRO A 411 -38.11 14.49 4.06
CA PRO A 411 -37.69 13.13 3.72
C PRO A 411 -36.80 12.50 4.80
N PHE A 412 -35.99 13.32 5.48
CA PHE A 412 -35.16 12.89 6.59
C PHE A 412 -35.47 13.71 7.85
N ILE A 413 -35.48 13.01 8.99
CA ILE A 413 -35.85 13.57 10.28
C ILE A 413 -34.77 13.21 11.28
N ILE A 414 -34.15 14.21 11.92
CA ILE A 414 -33.27 13.99 13.05
C ILE A 414 -34.10 14.10 14.32
N LEU A 415 -34.10 13.06 15.15
CA LEU A 415 -34.53 13.15 16.53
C LEU A 415 -33.30 13.42 17.39
N LEU A 416 -33.26 14.56 18.08
CA LEU A 416 -32.12 15.03 18.86
C LEU A 416 -32.53 15.34 20.29
N ASN A 417 -31.78 14.84 21.26
CA ASN A 417 -31.97 15.21 22.66
C ASN A 417 -31.53 16.65 22.92
N SER A 418 -32.24 17.34 23.82
CA SER A 418 -32.01 18.75 24.12
C SER A 418 -30.74 19.04 24.94
N ASP A 419 -30.03 18.01 25.40
CA ASP A 419 -28.78 18.08 26.15
C ASP A 419 -27.57 17.62 25.32
N THR A 420 -27.62 17.89 24.02
CA THR A 420 -26.55 17.56 23.07
C THR A 420 -25.86 18.80 22.53
N ILE A 421 -24.64 18.63 22.02
CA ILE A 421 -23.91 19.67 21.27
C ILE A 421 -23.49 19.04 19.93
N ALA A 422 -24.06 19.57 18.86
CA ALA A 422 -23.77 19.14 17.50
C ALA A 422 -22.46 19.75 17.00
N THR A 423 -21.64 18.98 16.28
CA THR A 423 -20.37 19.45 15.71
C THR A 423 -20.51 19.91 14.25
N PRO A 424 -19.54 20.64 13.69
CA PRO A 424 -19.60 21.11 12.30
C PRO A 424 -19.92 20.00 11.29
N GLN A 425 -20.78 20.30 10.32
CA GLN A 425 -21.15 19.41 9.21
C GLN A 425 -21.87 18.10 9.63
N TRP A 426 -22.34 17.99 10.87
CA TRP A 426 -22.97 16.76 11.37
C TRP A 426 -24.16 16.29 10.52
N VAL A 427 -25.07 17.17 10.12
CA VAL A 427 -26.24 16.80 9.29
C VAL A 427 -25.84 16.28 7.92
N VAL A 428 -24.96 16.99 7.19
CA VAL A 428 -24.54 16.57 5.84
C VAL A 428 -23.86 15.20 5.88
N ARG A 429 -23.08 14.92 6.93
CA ARG A 429 -22.42 13.62 7.12
C ARG A 429 -23.40 12.51 7.52
N LEU A 430 -24.37 12.78 8.39
CA LEU A 430 -25.45 11.84 8.71
C LEU A 430 -26.24 11.48 7.45
N VAL A 431 -26.59 12.47 6.63
CA VAL A 431 -27.31 12.26 5.36
C VAL A 431 -26.44 11.50 4.34
N ALA A 432 -25.14 11.78 4.27
CA ALA A 432 -24.21 11.02 3.43
C ALA A 432 -24.20 9.52 3.81
N CYS A 433 -24.18 9.21 5.11
CA CYS A 433 -24.33 7.84 5.60
C CYS A 433 -25.70 7.23 5.21
N MET A 434 -26.80 7.97 5.42
CA MET A 434 -28.15 7.53 5.05
C MET A 434 -28.29 7.19 3.56
N LYS A 435 -27.61 7.96 2.69
CA LYS A 435 -27.63 7.79 1.23
C LYS A 435 -26.60 6.78 0.72
N HIS A 436 -25.73 6.23 1.57
CA HIS A 436 -24.65 5.34 1.17
C HIS A 436 -25.13 4.08 0.45
N GLN A 437 -26.30 3.55 0.82
CA GLN A 437 -26.91 2.40 0.15
C GLN A 437 -28.43 2.38 0.30
N PRO A 438 -29.16 1.64 -0.56
CA PRO A 438 -30.61 1.53 -0.45
C PRO A 438 -31.06 0.89 0.87
N ARG A 439 -32.25 1.30 1.33
CA ARG A 439 -32.92 0.78 2.53
C ARG A 439 -32.15 0.97 3.84
N ILE A 440 -31.39 2.06 3.97
CA ILE A 440 -31.02 2.58 5.29
C ILE A 440 -32.22 3.32 5.86
N GLY A 441 -32.61 2.93 7.07
CA GLY A 441 -33.75 3.50 7.77
C GLY A 441 -33.37 4.42 8.92
N ILE A 442 -32.26 4.11 9.61
CA ILE A 442 -31.80 4.84 10.81
C ILE A 442 -30.27 4.97 10.78
N VAL A 443 -29.78 6.16 11.09
CA VAL A 443 -28.35 6.45 11.27
C VAL A 443 -28.14 7.14 12.62
N GLY A 444 -27.15 6.69 13.40
CA GLY A 444 -26.71 7.37 14.62
C GLY A 444 -25.26 7.86 14.52
N PRO A 445 -24.86 8.93 15.23
CA PRO A 445 -23.47 9.39 15.29
C PRO A 445 -22.68 8.74 16.45
N LEU A 446 -21.37 8.98 16.50
CA LEU A 446 -20.55 8.72 17.69
C LEU A 446 -20.81 9.77 18.79
N SER A 447 -20.50 9.43 20.04
CA SER A 447 -20.65 10.34 21.19
C SER A 447 -19.66 10.04 22.31
N ASN A 448 -19.52 10.93 23.30
CA ASN A 448 -18.82 10.65 24.55
C ASN A 448 -19.56 9.60 25.39
N THR A 449 -20.89 9.61 25.42
CA THR A 449 -21.65 8.69 26.29
C THR A 449 -23.00 8.32 25.66
N ALA A 450 -22.96 7.27 24.84
CA ALA A 450 -24.10 6.79 24.06
C ALA A 450 -24.07 5.26 23.89
N SER A 451 -23.86 4.54 24.99
CA SER A 451 -23.81 3.07 24.99
C SER A 451 -22.79 2.50 23.99
N TRP A 452 -23.24 1.87 22.90
CA TRP A 452 -22.38 1.29 21.87
C TRP A 452 -21.75 2.32 20.94
N GLN A 453 -22.31 3.54 20.88
CA GLN A 453 -21.77 4.68 20.13
C GLN A 453 -20.73 5.49 20.91
N SER A 454 -20.46 5.10 22.18
CA SER A 454 -19.46 5.76 23.01
C SER A 454 -18.04 5.57 22.47
N VAL A 455 -17.30 6.68 22.43
CA VAL A 455 -15.87 6.75 22.11
C VAL A 455 -15.15 7.67 23.09
N PRO A 456 -13.86 7.40 23.42
CA PRO A 456 -13.12 6.20 23.03
C PRO A 456 -13.50 4.94 23.81
N LEU A 457 -14.07 5.07 25.02
CA LEU A 457 -14.41 3.93 25.87
C LEU A 457 -15.92 3.67 25.85
N ILE A 458 -16.31 2.40 25.96
CA ILE A 458 -17.71 2.00 26.13
C ILE A 458 -18.07 2.04 27.61
N GLU A 459 -17.23 1.43 28.45
CA GLU A 459 -17.46 1.23 29.88
C GLU A 459 -16.26 1.75 30.68
N ASP A 460 -16.52 2.24 31.89
CA ASP A 460 -15.54 2.58 32.91
C ASP A 460 -16.07 2.10 34.28
N ASN A 461 -15.25 1.36 35.03
CA ASN A 461 -15.59 0.79 36.35
C ASN A 461 -16.93 0.00 36.41
N GLY A 462 -17.34 -0.63 35.31
CA GLY A 462 -18.55 -1.46 35.24
C GLY A 462 -19.86 -0.68 34.97
N ASP A 463 -19.76 0.61 34.63
CA ASP A 463 -20.86 1.43 34.09
C ASP A 463 -20.42 2.03 32.74
N TRP A 464 -21.33 2.70 32.02
CA TRP A 464 -20.99 3.39 30.78
C TRP A 464 -19.96 4.49 31.02
N ALA A 465 -18.96 4.57 30.15
CA ALA A 465 -17.93 5.58 30.24
C ALA A 465 -18.49 6.98 29.92
N ASN A 466 -18.10 7.98 30.71
CA ASN A 466 -18.50 9.38 30.49
C ASN A 466 -17.64 10.08 29.41
N ASN A 467 -16.44 9.56 29.15
CA ASN A 467 -15.46 10.07 28.19
C ASN A 467 -15.35 11.62 28.20
N LEU A 468 -15.03 12.18 29.36
CA LEU A 468 -14.81 13.63 29.48
C LEU A 468 -13.69 14.07 28.53
N LEU A 469 -13.94 15.15 27.80
CA LEU A 469 -12.94 15.72 26.90
C LEU A 469 -11.80 16.36 27.71
N PRO A 470 -10.54 16.23 27.26
CA PRO A 470 -9.43 17.01 27.81
C PRO A 470 -9.73 18.51 27.77
N SER A 471 -9.24 19.29 28.74
CA SER A 471 -9.58 20.71 28.89
C SER A 471 -9.19 21.60 27.70
N HIS A 472 -8.21 21.17 26.89
CA HIS A 472 -7.75 21.88 25.69
C HIS A 472 -8.46 21.45 24.41
N ILE A 473 -9.32 20.42 24.46
CA ILE A 473 -10.07 19.91 23.31
C ILE A 473 -11.52 20.37 23.42
N SER A 474 -11.96 21.21 22.49
CA SER A 474 -13.36 21.60 22.36
C SER A 474 -14.20 20.48 21.76
N VAL A 475 -15.53 20.57 21.88
CA VAL A 475 -16.46 19.62 21.25
C VAL A 475 -16.32 19.64 19.72
N ASP A 476 -16.19 20.82 19.11
CA ASP A 476 -15.99 20.96 17.67
C ASP A 476 -14.68 20.31 17.22
N LYS A 477 -13.59 20.54 17.97
CA LYS A 477 -12.29 19.91 17.69
C LYS A 477 -12.35 18.39 17.80
N MET A 478 -13.11 17.86 18.75
CA MET A 478 -13.36 16.41 18.83
C MET A 478 -14.12 15.89 17.60
N GLY A 479 -15.08 16.66 17.08
CA GLY A 479 -15.76 16.38 15.82
C GLY A 479 -14.80 16.32 14.63
N GLU A 480 -13.87 17.27 14.53
CA GLU A 480 -12.81 17.29 13.50
C GLU A 480 -11.91 16.06 13.61
N ILE A 481 -11.41 15.73 14.81
CA ILE A 481 -10.55 14.57 15.04
C ILE A 481 -11.24 13.28 14.59
N ILE A 482 -12.53 13.10 14.90
CA ILE A 482 -13.32 11.95 14.47
C ILE A 482 -13.50 11.93 12.95
N ALA A 483 -13.86 13.06 12.34
CA ALA A 483 -14.05 13.17 10.91
C ALA A 483 -12.77 12.85 10.11
N GLU A 484 -11.62 13.37 10.54
CA GLU A 484 -10.31 13.15 9.91
C GLU A 484 -9.83 11.69 10.06
N ASN A 485 -10.12 11.05 11.20
CA ASN A 485 -9.75 9.66 11.45
C ASN A 485 -10.72 8.64 10.83
N SER A 486 -11.84 9.09 10.28
CA SER A 486 -12.84 8.23 9.65
C SER A 486 -12.44 7.80 8.25
N ALA A 487 -12.81 6.58 7.87
CA ALA A 487 -12.77 6.14 6.47
C ALA A 487 -14.18 6.09 5.86
N ARG A 488 -15.19 6.61 6.58
CA ARG A 488 -16.61 6.54 6.22
C ARG A 488 -17.01 5.11 5.88
N LEU A 489 -16.62 4.20 6.78
CA LEU A 489 -16.91 2.77 6.62
C LEU A 489 -18.38 2.47 6.87
N TYR A 490 -19.07 3.36 7.60
CA TYR A 490 -20.46 3.24 7.96
C TYR A 490 -20.79 1.82 8.45
N PRO A 491 -20.29 1.40 9.63
CA PRO A 491 -20.52 0.04 10.11
C PRO A 491 -21.99 -0.15 10.47
N PHE A 492 -22.51 -1.34 10.15
CA PHE A 492 -23.85 -1.74 10.54
C PHE A 492 -23.99 -1.71 12.07
N MET A 493 -25.12 -1.22 12.57
CA MET A 493 -25.42 -1.10 14.00
C MET A 493 -26.74 -1.78 14.34
N PRO A 494 -26.73 -2.98 14.95
CA PRO A 494 -27.96 -3.71 15.26
C PRO A 494 -28.80 -3.08 16.39
N LEU A 495 -28.21 -2.15 17.14
CA LEU A 495 -28.80 -1.35 18.22
C LEU A 495 -28.19 0.06 18.12
N LEU A 496 -28.98 1.10 18.37
CA LEU A 496 -28.55 2.51 18.38
C LEU A 496 -29.18 3.21 19.59
N ASN A 497 -28.41 4.07 20.24
CA ASN A 497 -28.87 4.91 21.33
C ASN A 497 -29.68 6.11 20.80
N GLY A 498 -30.78 6.44 21.49
CA GLY A 498 -31.77 7.42 21.04
C GLY A 498 -31.37 8.89 21.15
N PHE A 499 -30.18 9.21 21.68
CA PHE A 499 -29.77 10.61 21.89
C PHE A 499 -29.71 11.45 20.60
N CYS A 500 -29.41 10.80 19.48
CA CYS A 500 -29.40 11.41 18.15
C CYS A 500 -29.61 10.33 17.09
N LEU A 501 -30.73 10.41 16.35
CA LEU A 501 -31.09 9.49 15.28
C LEU A 501 -31.55 10.25 14.04
N LEU A 502 -30.87 10.05 12.90
CA LEU A 502 -31.41 10.41 11.58
C LEU A 502 -32.29 9.27 11.09
N ILE A 503 -33.54 9.56 10.79
CA ILE A 503 -34.58 8.60 10.40
C ILE A 503 -35.07 8.93 9.00
N ASN A 504 -35.17 7.91 8.15
CA ASN A 504 -35.82 8.00 6.84
C ASN A 504 -37.34 8.01 6.99
N ARG A 505 -38.04 8.99 6.41
CA ARG A 505 -39.52 9.06 6.44
C ARG A 505 -40.16 7.78 5.89
N GLU A 506 -39.59 7.17 4.86
CA GLU A 506 -40.10 5.91 4.30
C GLU A 506 -40.12 4.76 5.31
N LEU A 507 -39.15 4.73 6.24
CA LEU A 507 -39.16 3.76 7.33
C LEU A 507 -40.39 3.97 8.23
N ILE A 508 -40.66 5.22 8.63
CA ILE A 508 -41.82 5.55 9.46
C ILE A 508 -43.12 5.17 8.75
N ASN A 509 -43.22 5.42 7.44
CA ASN A 509 -44.37 4.99 6.64
C ASN A 509 -44.51 3.45 6.58
N THR A 510 -43.42 2.71 6.77
CA THR A 510 -43.39 1.25 6.74
C THR A 510 -43.74 0.63 8.10
N ILE A 511 -43.15 1.13 9.20
CA ILE A 511 -43.22 0.48 10.52
C ILE A 511 -43.99 1.28 11.58
N GLY A 512 -44.47 2.47 11.22
CA GLY A 512 -45.11 3.41 12.16
C GLY A 512 -44.09 4.19 13.00
N TYR A 513 -44.58 4.77 14.09
CA TYR A 513 -43.79 5.60 15.02
C TYR A 513 -43.22 4.76 16.20
N PHE A 514 -42.74 5.40 17.26
CA PHE A 514 -42.37 4.71 18.50
C PHE A 514 -43.59 4.12 19.20
N ASP A 515 -43.41 3.00 19.90
CA ASP A 515 -44.46 2.28 20.61
C ASP A 515 -44.78 2.96 21.96
N GLU A 516 -45.79 3.82 21.93
CA GLU A 516 -46.31 4.55 23.10
C GLU A 516 -46.96 3.63 24.15
N GLU A 517 -47.47 2.45 23.77
CA GLU A 517 -48.16 1.52 24.67
C GLU A 517 -47.15 0.86 25.63
N ASN A 518 -46.04 0.38 25.07
CA ASN A 518 -45.02 -0.34 25.83
C ASN A 518 -43.96 0.59 26.45
N PHE A 519 -43.62 1.69 25.77
CA PHE A 519 -42.49 2.58 26.11
C PHE A 519 -42.90 4.05 26.30
N GLY A 520 -44.18 4.36 26.49
CA GLY A 520 -44.67 5.75 26.66
C GLY A 520 -43.90 6.61 27.69
N PRO A 521 -43.60 6.11 28.91
CA PRO A 521 -42.80 6.84 29.90
C PRO A 521 -41.31 7.04 29.54
N GLY A 522 -40.85 6.47 28.42
CA GLY A 522 -39.46 6.49 27.94
C GLY A 522 -38.64 5.27 28.36
N TYR A 523 -37.48 5.14 27.72
CA TYR A 523 -36.50 4.05 27.78
C TYR A 523 -36.91 2.78 27.02
N GLY A 524 -36.16 2.45 25.95
CA GLY A 524 -36.33 1.22 25.14
C GLY A 524 -37.15 1.41 23.86
N GLU A 525 -37.75 2.58 23.66
CA GLU A 525 -38.47 2.96 22.43
C GLU A 525 -37.58 2.94 21.19
N GLU A 526 -36.32 3.36 21.33
CA GLU A 526 -35.33 3.39 20.26
C GLU A 526 -34.87 1.98 19.89
N ASP A 527 -34.68 1.12 20.88
CA ASP A 527 -34.29 -0.27 20.69
C ASP A 527 -35.42 -1.04 19.98
N ASP A 528 -36.67 -0.87 20.42
CA ASP A 528 -37.84 -1.43 19.72
C ASP A 528 -37.91 -0.93 18.27
N PHE A 529 -37.75 0.37 18.05
CA PHE A 529 -37.82 0.96 16.72
C PHE A 529 -36.74 0.41 15.78
N VAL A 530 -35.49 0.31 16.26
CA VAL A 530 -34.38 -0.30 15.51
C VAL A 530 -34.67 -1.78 15.22
N LEU A 531 -35.19 -2.54 16.19
CA LEU A 531 -35.50 -3.95 16.01
C LEU A 531 -36.68 -4.17 15.05
N ARG A 532 -37.71 -3.30 15.06
CA ARG A 532 -38.79 -3.30 14.06
C ARG A 532 -38.29 -2.96 12.67
N ALA A 533 -37.42 -1.95 12.54
CA ALA A 533 -36.79 -1.60 11.27
C ALA A 533 -36.05 -2.80 10.67
N ARG A 534 -35.24 -3.49 11.49
CA ARG A 534 -34.51 -4.70 11.10
C ARG A 534 -35.46 -5.83 10.67
N LYS A 535 -36.53 -6.09 11.41
CA LYS A 535 -37.56 -7.09 11.04
C LYS A 535 -38.24 -6.75 9.71
N ALA A 536 -38.34 -5.47 9.37
CA ALA A 536 -38.87 -4.98 8.09
C ALA A 536 -37.81 -4.89 6.97
N ASN A 537 -36.62 -5.48 7.15
CA ASN A 537 -35.49 -5.45 6.21
C ASN A 537 -34.93 -4.05 5.91
N TRP A 538 -35.11 -3.10 6.83
CA TRP A 538 -34.37 -1.85 6.84
C TRP A 538 -33.06 -2.01 7.61
N LYS A 539 -32.03 -1.29 7.17
CA LYS A 539 -30.70 -1.32 7.78
C LYS A 539 -30.48 -0.10 8.66
N THR A 540 -29.60 -0.28 9.63
CA THR A 540 -29.24 0.72 10.63
C THR A 540 -27.72 0.85 10.70
N PHE A 541 -27.22 2.08 10.74
CA PHE A 541 -25.80 2.37 10.53
C PHE A 541 -25.26 3.41 11.51
N LEU A 542 -23.95 3.33 11.75
CA LEU A 542 -23.18 4.36 12.44
C LEU A 542 -22.58 5.30 11.41
N ALA A 543 -22.77 6.61 11.55
CA ALA A 543 -21.93 7.58 10.87
C ALA A 543 -20.60 7.71 11.63
N ASP A 544 -19.58 6.97 11.21
CA ASP A 544 -18.27 6.90 11.88
C ASP A 544 -17.40 8.15 11.68
N ASP A 545 -17.91 9.16 10.96
CA ASP A 545 -17.31 10.48 10.77
C ASP A 545 -18.11 11.62 11.44
N VAL A 546 -19.09 11.30 12.30
CA VAL A 546 -19.92 12.29 13.01
C VAL A 546 -19.81 12.12 14.51
N TYR A 547 -19.63 13.24 15.21
CA TYR A 547 -19.64 13.29 16.66
C TYR A 547 -20.72 14.25 17.16
N VAL A 548 -21.50 13.81 18.15
CA VAL A 548 -22.44 14.66 18.89
C VAL A 548 -22.18 14.45 20.37
N TYR A 549 -21.80 15.51 21.07
CA TYR A 549 -21.55 15.44 22.51
C TYR A 549 -22.88 15.36 23.27
N HIS A 550 -22.93 14.58 24.34
CA HIS A 550 -24.11 14.34 25.15
C HIS A 550 -23.79 14.65 26.61
N ALA A 551 -24.44 15.68 27.16
CA ALA A 551 -24.16 16.20 28.51
C ALA A 551 -24.78 15.35 29.63
N GLN A 552 -25.85 14.58 29.34
CA GLN A 552 -26.58 13.74 30.30
C GLN A 552 -27.12 14.46 31.54
N SER A 553 -27.21 15.79 31.51
CA SER A 553 -27.41 16.68 32.66
C SER A 553 -28.72 16.44 33.43
N ARG A 554 -29.71 15.78 32.80
CA ARG A 554 -31.00 15.40 33.41
C ARG A 554 -31.42 13.96 33.13
N SER A 555 -30.47 13.07 32.90
CA SER A 555 -30.80 11.65 32.85
C SER A 555 -31.35 11.19 34.21
N TYR A 556 -32.38 10.31 34.19
CA TYR A 556 -33.03 9.77 35.39
C TYR A 556 -32.01 9.42 36.49
N SER A 557 -32.38 9.58 37.77
CA SER A 557 -31.55 9.10 38.89
C SER A 557 -31.07 7.68 38.61
N SER A 558 -29.85 7.34 39.01
CA SER A 558 -29.23 6.03 38.70
C SER A 558 -30.18 4.86 38.99
N GLU A 559 -30.91 4.91 40.10
CA GLU A 559 -31.94 3.93 40.48
C GLU A 559 -33.14 3.90 39.53
N ARG A 560 -33.70 5.06 39.17
CA ARG A 560 -34.85 5.15 38.27
C ARG A 560 -34.48 4.74 36.84
N ARG A 561 -33.28 5.11 36.38
CA ARG A 561 -32.72 4.68 35.08
C ARG A 561 -32.56 3.16 35.02
N LYS A 562 -32.01 2.57 36.09
CA LYS A 562 -31.85 1.11 36.20
C LYS A 562 -33.19 0.39 36.19
N ALA A 563 -34.18 0.88 36.94
CA ALA A 563 -35.51 0.29 36.97
C ALA A 563 -36.22 0.35 35.60
N LEU A 564 -36.13 1.49 34.90
CA LEU A 564 -36.66 1.66 33.55
C LEU A 564 -35.95 0.74 32.55
N SER A 565 -34.62 0.64 32.62
CA SER A 565 -33.79 -0.25 31.79
C SER A 565 -34.14 -1.72 31.98
N GLU A 566 -34.29 -2.17 33.23
CA GLU A 566 -34.68 -3.56 33.53
C GLU A 566 -36.09 -3.88 33.01
N ARG A 567 -37.03 -2.94 33.13
CA ARG A 567 -38.38 -3.07 32.56
C ARG A 567 -38.31 -3.14 31.03
N ALA A 568 -37.64 -2.19 30.39
CA ALA A 568 -37.50 -2.11 28.94
C ALA A 568 -36.90 -3.41 28.38
N GLY A 569 -35.82 -3.92 28.99
CA GLY A 569 -35.20 -5.18 28.58
C GLY A 569 -36.15 -6.38 28.64
N LYS A 570 -37.04 -6.46 29.65
CA LYS A 570 -38.06 -7.53 29.71
C LYS A 570 -39.09 -7.40 28.58
N VAL A 571 -39.54 -6.18 28.31
CA VAL A 571 -40.52 -5.90 27.24
C VAL A 571 -39.90 -6.22 25.87
N LEU A 572 -38.68 -5.75 25.60
CA LEU A 572 -37.97 -6.01 24.35
C LEU A 572 -37.79 -7.52 24.10
N ARG A 573 -37.41 -8.29 25.13
CA ARG A 573 -37.32 -9.76 25.01
C ARG A 573 -38.65 -10.40 24.66
N ASN A 574 -39.75 -9.91 25.23
CA ASN A 574 -41.08 -10.42 24.91
C ASN A 574 -41.51 -10.08 23.48
N LEU A 575 -41.19 -8.88 22.98
CA LEU A 575 -41.59 -8.41 21.65
C LEU A 575 -40.69 -8.92 20.50
N HIS A 576 -39.39 -9.07 20.74
CA HIS A 576 -38.40 -9.38 19.69
C HIS A 576 -37.70 -10.73 19.86
N GLY A 577 -37.80 -11.36 21.03
CA GLY A 577 -37.11 -12.60 21.34
C GLY A 577 -35.67 -12.37 21.82
N GLU A 578 -35.20 -13.29 22.66
CA GLU A 578 -33.85 -13.23 23.27
C GLU A 578 -32.74 -13.24 22.22
N ASP A 579 -32.85 -14.13 21.22
CA ASP A 579 -31.78 -14.40 20.27
C ASP A 579 -31.38 -13.14 19.46
N MET A 580 -32.37 -12.35 19.02
CA MET A 580 -32.13 -11.14 18.22
C MET A 580 -31.43 -10.04 19.03
N ILE A 581 -31.79 -9.92 20.32
CA ILE A 581 -31.18 -8.96 21.25
C ILE A 581 -29.76 -9.40 21.59
N HIS A 582 -29.58 -10.67 21.94
CA HIS A 582 -28.28 -11.23 22.28
C HIS A 582 -27.29 -11.13 21.11
N GLU A 583 -27.74 -11.43 19.89
CA GLU A 583 -26.94 -11.25 18.67
C GLU A 583 -26.53 -9.78 18.48
N GLY A 584 -27.46 -8.83 18.67
CA GLY A 584 -27.18 -7.40 18.56
C GLY A 584 -26.13 -6.92 19.57
N VAL A 585 -26.27 -7.33 20.84
CA VAL A 585 -25.30 -7.01 21.91
C VAL A 585 -23.93 -7.62 21.63
N LEU A 586 -23.88 -8.89 21.20
CA LEU A 586 -22.61 -9.55 20.86
C LEU A 586 -21.91 -8.86 19.70
N TYR A 587 -22.65 -8.41 18.69
CA TYR A 587 -22.09 -7.66 17.58
C TYR A 587 -21.52 -6.32 18.08
N CYS A 588 -22.31 -5.49 18.76
CA CYS A 588 -21.86 -4.16 19.20
C CYS A 588 -20.64 -4.20 20.14
N SER A 589 -20.52 -5.28 20.93
CA SER A 589 -19.43 -5.46 21.91
C SER A 589 -18.14 -6.04 21.34
N LYS A 590 -18.21 -6.80 20.24
CA LYS A 590 -17.07 -7.59 19.71
C LYS A 590 -16.76 -7.33 18.24
N ASP A 591 -17.44 -6.39 17.60
CA ASP A 591 -17.15 -6.04 16.22
C ASP A 591 -15.80 -5.32 16.09
N ARG A 592 -14.94 -5.85 15.23
CA ARG A 592 -13.56 -5.36 15.03
C ARG A 592 -13.50 -3.95 14.45
N VAL A 593 -14.49 -3.54 13.66
CA VAL A 593 -14.52 -2.21 13.04
C VAL A 593 -14.85 -1.18 14.11
N LEU A 594 -15.85 -1.48 14.96
CA LEU A 594 -16.17 -0.64 16.12
C LEU A 594 -15.01 -0.54 17.12
N GLU A 595 -14.32 -1.65 17.40
CA GLU A 595 -13.09 -1.63 18.21
C GLU A 595 -11.99 -0.76 17.59
N GLY A 596 -11.79 -0.88 16.28
CA GLY A 596 -10.83 -0.05 15.55
C GLY A 596 -11.18 1.45 15.60
N ILE A 597 -12.47 1.80 15.46
CA ILE A 597 -12.93 3.20 15.57
C ILE A 597 -12.56 3.75 16.96
N ARG A 598 -12.92 3.03 18.03
CA ARG A 598 -12.61 3.42 19.42
C ARG A 598 -11.12 3.58 19.67
N ALA A 599 -10.31 2.63 19.20
CA ALA A 599 -8.85 2.68 19.33
C ALA A 599 -8.25 3.90 18.62
N ARG A 600 -8.71 4.21 17.40
CA ARG A 600 -8.25 5.38 16.64
C ARG A 600 -8.74 6.69 17.23
N THR A 601 -9.96 6.76 17.77
CA THR A 601 -10.44 7.97 18.45
C THR A 601 -9.55 8.33 19.63
N LYS A 602 -9.10 7.33 20.41
CA LYS A 602 -8.13 7.56 21.49
C LYS A 602 -6.80 8.08 20.94
N ALA A 603 -6.29 7.47 19.87
CA ALA A 603 -5.03 7.88 19.26
C ALA A 603 -5.11 9.29 18.64
N GLY A 604 -6.26 9.68 18.07
CA GLY A 604 -6.47 10.97 17.42
C GLY A 604 -6.27 12.17 18.34
N ILE A 605 -6.62 12.04 19.62
CA ILE A 605 -6.36 13.08 20.64
C ILE A 605 -4.84 13.28 20.82
N GLU A 606 -4.09 12.18 20.92
CA GLU A 606 -2.64 12.24 21.09
C GLU A 606 -1.91 12.70 19.82
N GLN A 607 -2.44 12.37 18.64
CA GLN A 607 -1.97 12.90 17.36
C GLN A 607 -2.10 14.42 17.32
N ASP A 608 -3.26 14.95 17.72
CA ASP A 608 -3.50 16.40 17.77
C ASP A 608 -2.54 17.10 18.74
N ASN A 609 -2.26 16.49 19.90
CA ASN A 609 -1.24 16.99 20.84
C ASN A 609 0.15 17.07 20.18
N CYS A 610 0.57 16.03 19.45
CA CYS A 610 1.84 16.02 18.73
C CYS A 610 1.88 17.10 17.64
N ILE A 611 0.78 17.30 16.91
CA ILE A 611 0.67 18.34 15.88
C ILE A 611 0.80 19.73 16.53
N ALA A 612 0.05 19.99 17.60
CA ALA A 612 0.07 21.25 18.33
C ALA A 612 1.48 21.58 18.87
N GLU A 613 2.20 20.59 19.43
CA GLU A 613 3.59 20.78 19.85
C GLU A 613 4.52 21.04 18.65
N GLY A 614 4.29 20.32 17.53
CA GLY A 614 5.07 20.44 16.30
C GLY A 614 4.97 21.80 15.62
N LEU A 615 3.89 22.56 15.83
CA LEU A 615 3.70 23.90 15.27
C LEU A 615 4.82 24.88 15.62
N ARG A 616 5.61 24.63 16.68
CA ARG A 616 6.82 25.43 16.98
C ARG A 616 7.90 25.36 15.89
N TYR A 617 7.83 24.37 15.01
CA TYR A 617 8.73 24.19 13.87
C TYR A 617 8.11 24.67 12.55
N GLN A 618 6.94 25.32 12.60
CA GLN A 618 6.28 25.86 11.42
C GLN A 618 7.22 26.77 10.61
N GLY A 619 7.20 26.60 9.29
CA GLY A 619 8.03 27.35 8.34
C GLY A 619 9.42 26.77 8.11
N LYS A 620 9.86 25.75 8.86
CA LYS A 620 11.09 25.01 8.56
C LYS A 620 10.98 24.25 7.24
N ARG A 621 12.10 24.12 6.54
CA ARG A 621 12.21 23.44 5.24
C ARG A 621 13.13 22.24 5.35
N ILE A 622 12.65 21.05 5.01
CA ILE A 622 13.44 19.80 5.03
C ILE A 622 13.44 19.17 3.64
N LEU A 623 14.63 18.76 3.18
CA LEU A 623 14.81 17.95 1.97
C LEU A 623 15.18 16.52 2.35
N PHE A 624 14.34 15.52 2.04
CA PHE A 624 14.72 14.11 2.16
C PHE A 624 15.30 13.61 0.84
N ILE A 625 16.49 13.01 0.88
CA ILE A 625 17.09 12.32 -0.27
C ILE A 625 16.56 10.89 -0.29
N LEU A 626 15.61 10.59 -1.18
CA LEU A 626 14.85 9.35 -1.24
C LEU A 626 15.02 8.67 -2.61
N PRO A 627 16.17 8.02 -2.88
CA PRO A 627 16.51 7.47 -4.19
C PRO A 627 15.86 6.10 -4.44
N VAL A 628 14.52 6.04 -4.44
CA VAL A 628 13.76 4.80 -4.60
C VAL A 628 12.97 4.82 -5.90
N SER A 629 12.95 3.70 -6.62
CA SER A 629 12.17 3.57 -7.86
C SER A 629 10.80 2.92 -7.63
N SER A 630 10.63 2.12 -6.59
CA SER A 630 9.43 1.32 -6.34
C SER A 630 8.98 1.44 -4.88
N PRO A 631 7.70 1.12 -4.57
CA PRO A 631 7.19 1.28 -3.22
C PRO A 631 7.82 0.24 -2.30
N GLY A 632 8.34 0.70 -1.17
CA GLY A 632 9.01 -0.14 -0.18
C GLY A 632 8.70 0.31 1.24
N GLY A 633 8.86 -0.59 2.21
CA GLY A 633 8.55 -0.29 3.61
C GLY A 633 9.25 0.97 4.12
N GLY A 634 10.52 1.17 3.76
CA GLY A 634 11.25 2.36 4.18
C GLY A 634 10.81 3.65 3.48
N ALA A 635 10.53 3.60 2.18
CA ALA A 635 10.01 4.75 1.45
C ALA A 635 8.63 5.18 1.99
N ASN A 636 7.75 4.20 2.25
CA ASN A 636 6.42 4.43 2.79
C ASN A 636 6.47 5.15 4.15
N VAL A 637 7.39 4.72 5.03
CA VAL A 637 7.64 5.35 6.33
C VAL A 637 8.00 6.83 6.19
N VAL A 638 8.97 7.14 5.33
CA VAL A 638 9.39 8.53 5.08
C VAL A 638 8.22 9.35 4.54
N VAL A 639 7.42 8.79 3.64
CA VAL A 639 6.22 9.45 3.08
C VAL A 639 5.22 9.82 4.19
N PHE A 640 4.71 8.86 4.96
CA PHE A 640 3.62 9.17 5.89
C PHE A 640 4.07 10.00 7.11
N GLU A 641 5.35 9.93 7.50
CA GLU A 641 5.89 10.82 8.52
C GLU A 641 6.11 12.24 7.99
N SER A 642 6.50 12.38 6.73
CA SER A 642 6.58 13.69 6.07
C SER A 642 5.22 14.36 5.98
N LEU A 643 4.16 13.60 5.64
CA LEU A 643 2.78 14.11 5.68
C LEU A 643 2.38 14.59 7.08
N ALA A 644 2.82 13.90 8.13
CA ALA A 644 2.59 14.34 9.50
C ALA A 644 3.38 15.61 9.86
N MET A 645 4.63 15.77 9.39
CA MET A 645 5.39 17.01 9.54
C MET A 645 4.73 18.19 8.81
N MET A 646 4.10 17.96 7.66
CA MET A 646 3.36 19.00 6.95
C MET A 646 2.15 19.50 7.74
N LYS A 647 1.45 18.63 8.48
CA LYS A 647 0.39 19.05 9.42
C LYS A 647 0.92 19.96 10.54
N MET A 648 2.21 19.85 10.87
CA MET A 648 2.90 20.72 11.83
C MET A 648 3.41 22.03 11.19
N GLY A 649 3.08 22.30 9.93
CA GLY A 649 3.48 23.51 9.21
C GLY A 649 4.91 23.49 8.67
N VAL A 650 5.56 22.32 8.60
CA VAL A 650 6.91 22.15 8.03
C VAL A 650 6.80 21.91 6.52
N HIS A 651 7.62 22.61 5.74
CA HIS A 651 7.73 22.39 4.31
C HIS A 651 8.65 21.20 4.03
N ILE A 652 8.15 20.18 3.33
CA ILE A 652 8.89 18.98 2.98
C ILE A 652 9.00 18.87 1.46
N ASP A 653 10.21 18.60 0.98
CA ASP A 653 10.46 18.17 -0.40
C ASP A 653 11.22 16.85 -0.40
N PHE A 654 11.02 16.05 -1.45
CA PHE A 654 11.84 14.87 -1.73
C PHE A 654 12.79 15.14 -2.88
N TYR A 655 13.98 14.55 -2.80
CA TYR A 655 14.91 14.46 -3.93
C TYR A 655 15.02 13.00 -4.36
N ASN A 656 14.71 12.71 -5.61
CA ASN A 656 14.85 11.39 -6.22
C ASN A 656 15.68 11.48 -7.50
N LEU A 657 16.20 10.34 -7.96
CA LEU A 657 17.01 10.28 -9.18
C LEU A 657 16.11 10.35 -10.41
N GLU A 658 16.58 11.02 -11.46
CA GLU A 658 15.83 11.15 -12.72
C GLU A 658 15.42 9.78 -13.30
N MET A 659 16.31 8.79 -13.20
CA MET A 659 16.05 7.42 -13.66
C MET A 659 14.92 6.70 -12.91
N ASN A 660 14.52 7.19 -11.73
CA ASN A 660 13.47 6.60 -10.90
C ASN A 660 12.10 7.25 -11.13
N ARG A 661 12.03 8.36 -11.88
CA ARG A 661 10.83 9.20 -11.98
C ARG A 661 9.58 8.43 -12.35
N GLU A 662 9.61 7.74 -13.48
CA GLU A 662 8.44 7.02 -14.03
C GLU A 662 7.88 6.00 -13.02
N GLN A 663 8.74 5.15 -12.48
CA GLN A 663 8.34 4.11 -11.53
C GLN A 663 7.89 4.68 -10.18
N PHE A 664 8.51 5.78 -9.72
CA PHE A 664 8.14 6.41 -8.46
C PHE A 664 6.78 7.12 -8.57
N GLU A 665 6.53 7.84 -9.66
CA GLU A 665 5.24 8.49 -9.90
C GLU A 665 4.12 7.45 -10.09
N GLU A 666 4.39 6.32 -10.74
CA GLU A 666 3.44 5.20 -10.81
C GLU A 666 3.15 4.60 -9.42
N ALA A 667 4.16 4.52 -8.55
CA ALA A 667 4.03 3.99 -7.20
C ALA A 667 3.30 4.93 -6.23
N TYR A 668 3.40 6.24 -6.46
CA TYR A 668 2.86 7.30 -5.61
C TYR A 668 2.12 8.39 -6.44
N PRO A 669 1.04 8.04 -7.17
CA PRO A 669 0.44 8.90 -8.19
C PRO A 669 -0.17 10.20 -7.65
N ASP A 670 -0.63 10.18 -6.39
CA ASP A 670 -1.30 11.32 -5.73
C ASP A 670 -0.50 11.84 -4.52
N LEU A 671 0.83 11.79 -4.59
CA LEU A 671 1.68 12.25 -3.49
C LEU A 671 1.59 13.78 -3.35
N PRO A 672 1.11 14.34 -2.22
CA PRO A 672 1.00 15.79 -2.05
C PRO A 672 2.34 16.47 -1.68
N ILE A 673 3.44 15.69 -1.67
CA ILE A 673 4.80 16.16 -1.41
C ILE A 673 5.46 16.44 -2.75
N HIS A 674 6.04 17.61 -2.91
CA HIS A 674 6.77 17.95 -4.12
C HIS A 674 8.08 17.14 -4.22
N VAL A 675 8.31 16.53 -5.39
CA VAL A 675 9.47 15.68 -5.68
C VAL A 675 10.35 16.34 -6.73
N ILE A 676 11.60 16.56 -6.36
CA ILE A 676 12.66 17.06 -7.24
C ILE A 676 13.37 15.86 -7.84
N TYR A 677 13.44 15.80 -9.16
CA TYR A 677 14.19 14.79 -9.89
C TYR A 677 15.45 15.38 -10.51
N GLY A 678 16.56 14.66 -10.43
CA GLY A 678 17.82 15.07 -11.05
C GLY A 678 18.96 14.07 -10.85
N ASN A 679 20.18 14.50 -11.19
CA ASN A 679 21.39 13.71 -10.98
C ASN A 679 22.03 14.04 -9.63
N ILE A 680 22.81 13.11 -9.10
CA ILE A 680 23.54 13.27 -7.83
C ILE A 680 24.35 14.59 -7.78
N THR A 681 24.91 15.04 -8.91
CA THR A 681 25.69 16.29 -9.01
C THR A 681 24.88 17.56 -8.83
N ASP A 682 23.57 17.49 -9.04
CA ASP A 682 22.67 18.65 -9.01
C ASP A 682 22.23 18.99 -7.58
N LEU A 683 22.41 18.07 -6.62
CA LEU A 683 22.09 18.26 -5.20
C LEU A 683 22.69 19.55 -4.62
N LYS A 684 23.89 19.94 -5.05
CA LYS A 684 24.58 21.17 -4.63
C LYS A 684 23.77 22.45 -4.90
N ASN A 685 22.88 22.42 -5.89
CA ASN A 685 22.04 23.56 -6.28
C ASN A 685 20.79 23.69 -5.38
N PHE A 686 20.38 22.60 -4.73
CA PHE A 686 19.14 22.54 -3.94
C PHE A 686 19.40 22.63 -2.43
N ILE A 687 20.42 21.93 -1.94
CA ILE A 687 20.75 21.84 -0.50
C ILE A 687 20.79 23.21 0.22
N PRO A 688 21.35 24.30 -0.36
CA PRO A 688 21.38 25.60 0.31
C PRO A 688 20.01 26.23 0.62
N ASN A 689 18.91 25.74 0.02
CA ASN A 689 17.56 26.30 0.17
C ASN A 689 16.73 25.68 1.30
N TYR A 690 17.34 24.84 2.13
CA TYR A 690 16.66 24.10 3.20
C TYR A 690 17.32 24.36 4.55
N ASP A 691 16.56 24.22 5.63
CA ASP A 691 17.10 24.26 6.99
C ASP A 691 17.77 22.93 7.37
N ALA A 692 17.24 21.82 6.84
CA ALA A 692 17.79 20.48 7.03
C ALA A 692 17.76 19.65 5.73
N VAL A 693 18.76 18.78 5.54
CA VAL A 693 18.80 17.76 4.48
C VAL A 693 19.01 16.39 5.12
N VAL A 694 18.19 15.42 4.75
CA VAL A 694 18.15 14.10 5.39
C VAL A 694 18.47 13.00 4.39
N ALA A 695 19.54 12.26 4.64
CA ALA A 695 19.83 10.99 3.96
C ALA A 695 18.85 9.91 4.40
N THR A 696 18.43 9.02 3.48
CA THR A 696 17.55 7.87 3.81
C THR A 696 18.17 6.51 3.43
N TYR A 697 19.36 6.53 2.82
CA TYR A 697 20.11 5.37 2.35
C TYR A 697 21.62 5.66 2.42
N ASN A 698 22.47 4.68 2.75
CA ASN A 698 23.89 4.92 3.05
C ASN A 698 24.68 5.68 1.97
N PRO A 699 24.50 5.45 0.65
CA PRO A 699 25.23 6.20 -0.37
C PRO A 699 24.79 7.67 -0.43
N SER A 700 23.54 7.98 -0.05
CA SER A 700 23.02 9.34 -0.04
C SER A 700 23.73 10.25 0.98
N VAL A 701 24.30 9.68 2.05
CA VAL A 701 25.19 10.42 2.96
C VAL A 701 26.43 10.92 2.22
N GLY A 702 27.04 10.06 1.39
CA GLY A 702 28.18 10.44 0.55
C GLY A 702 27.84 11.47 -0.51
N TRP A 703 26.61 11.42 -1.06
CA TRP A 703 26.12 12.42 -2.01
C TRP A 703 25.95 13.79 -1.36
N ILE A 704 25.32 13.85 -0.19
CA ILE A 704 25.19 15.09 0.59
C ILE A 704 26.58 15.65 0.89
N LYS A 705 27.52 14.83 1.39
CA LYS A 705 28.89 15.28 1.69
C LYS A 705 29.58 15.98 0.53
N LYS A 706 29.41 15.47 -0.70
CA LYS A 706 29.99 16.07 -1.92
C LYS A 706 29.31 17.37 -2.33
N ALA A 707 28.06 17.57 -1.92
CA ALA A 707 27.22 18.71 -2.28
C ALA A 707 27.22 19.83 -1.22
N LEU A 708 27.75 19.60 -0.01
CA LEU A 708 27.92 20.62 1.03
C LEU A 708 28.95 21.70 0.61
N HIS A 709 28.70 22.95 0.98
CA HIS A 709 29.56 24.11 0.70
C HIS A 709 30.06 24.77 2.00
N ALA A 710 31.23 25.41 2.00
CA ALA A 710 31.86 25.88 3.25
C ALA A 710 31.17 27.07 3.97
N LYS A 711 30.21 27.79 3.35
CA LYS A 711 29.73 29.10 3.84
C LYS A 711 28.30 29.14 4.43
N SER A 712 27.43 28.17 4.15
CA SER A 712 26.15 27.99 4.86
C SER A 712 25.61 26.59 4.58
N ASN A 713 25.81 25.65 5.52
CA ASN A 713 25.29 24.30 5.37
C ASN A 713 24.03 24.11 6.22
N PRO A 714 22.99 23.44 5.68
CA PRO A 714 21.86 23.00 6.49
C PRO A 714 22.32 21.99 7.55
N ILE A 715 21.42 21.73 8.49
CA ILE A 715 21.56 20.58 9.39
C ILE A 715 21.52 19.31 8.55
N VAL A 716 22.52 18.45 8.70
CA VAL A 716 22.56 17.18 7.98
C VAL A 716 22.01 16.09 8.88
N GLY A 717 20.90 15.48 8.45
CA GLY A 717 20.28 14.33 9.07
C GLY A 717 20.60 13.02 8.34
N TYR A 718 20.58 11.91 9.05
CA TYR A 718 20.52 10.57 8.47
C TYR A 718 19.43 9.76 9.16
N TYR A 719 18.37 9.46 8.40
CA TYR A 719 17.30 8.57 8.81
C TYR A 719 17.71 7.12 8.59
N VAL A 720 18.22 6.49 9.64
CA VAL A 720 18.67 5.10 9.65
C VAL A 720 17.48 4.17 9.87
N GLN A 721 16.96 3.57 8.79
CA GLN A 721 15.75 2.74 8.85
C GLN A 721 16.01 1.26 9.20
N GLY A 722 17.29 0.88 9.23
CA GLY A 722 17.79 -0.42 9.65
C GLY A 722 19.32 -0.39 9.66
N TYR A 723 19.94 -1.45 10.16
CA TYR A 723 21.39 -1.60 10.07
C TYR A 723 21.78 -2.05 8.66
N GLU A 724 21.98 -1.07 7.77
CA GLU A 724 22.19 -1.25 6.33
C GLU A 724 23.37 -2.14 5.93
N PRO A 725 24.49 -2.24 6.71
CA PRO A 725 25.57 -3.16 6.38
C PRO A 725 25.11 -4.63 6.21
N LEU A 726 24.06 -5.08 6.90
CA LEU A 726 23.51 -6.43 6.76
C LEU A 726 22.89 -6.71 5.38
N MET A 727 22.72 -5.70 4.55
CA MET A 727 22.25 -5.85 3.17
C MET A 727 23.37 -6.29 2.21
N TYR A 728 24.63 -6.21 2.64
CA TYR A 728 25.80 -6.54 1.83
C TYR A 728 26.55 -7.73 2.43
N PRO A 729 27.28 -8.51 1.61
CA PRO A 729 28.17 -9.54 2.12
C PRO A 729 29.21 -8.93 3.08
N GLU A 730 29.37 -9.52 4.25
CA GLU A 730 30.34 -9.07 5.25
C GLU A 730 31.76 -9.00 4.65
N GLY A 731 32.47 -7.91 4.90
CA GLY A 731 33.81 -7.66 4.36
C GLY A 731 33.87 -7.21 2.89
N SER A 732 32.73 -7.05 2.20
CA SER A 732 32.69 -6.43 0.88
C SER A 732 32.96 -4.91 0.94
N PHE A 733 33.33 -4.32 -0.20
CA PHE A 733 33.49 -2.87 -0.31
C PHE A 733 32.21 -2.11 0.09
N ASP A 734 31.05 -2.57 -0.38
CA ASP A 734 29.77 -1.94 -0.05
C ASP A 734 29.41 -2.06 1.43
N TYR A 735 29.75 -3.19 2.07
CA TYR A 735 29.62 -3.36 3.52
C TYR A 735 30.44 -2.32 4.27
N GLU A 736 31.72 -2.15 3.93
CA GLU A 736 32.57 -1.15 4.57
C GLU A 736 32.08 0.27 4.34
N GLN A 737 31.58 0.58 3.15
CA GLN A 737 31.05 1.91 2.83
C GLN A 737 29.77 2.20 3.60
N ALA A 738 28.88 1.21 3.76
CA ALA A 738 27.69 1.32 4.59
C ALA A 738 28.07 1.57 6.06
N VAL A 739 29.07 0.88 6.60
CA VAL A 739 29.59 1.12 7.97
C VAL A 739 30.19 2.53 8.10
N LYS A 740 31.00 2.96 7.13
CA LYS A 740 31.62 4.31 7.13
C LYS A 740 30.58 5.42 7.00
N SER A 741 29.44 5.18 6.34
CA SER A 741 28.39 6.19 6.15
C SER A 741 27.91 6.79 7.47
N TYR A 742 27.87 6.00 8.54
CA TYR A 742 27.42 6.45 9.85
C TYR A 742 28.31 7.56 10.41
N SER A 743 29.61 7.60 10.18
CA SER A 743 30.51 8.63 10.70
C SER A 743 31.04 9.60 9.63
N LEU A 744 30.54 9.48 8.38
CA LEU A 744 31.12 10.14 7.20
C LEU A 744 31.07 11.68 7.23
N ILE A 745 30.02 12.26 7.84
CA ILE A 745 29.82 13.71 7.99
C ILE A 745 29.91 14.06 9.49
N PRO A 746 30.81 14.99 9.89
CA PRO A 746 30.89 15.45 11.27
C PRO A 746 29.58 16.13 11.73
N ASN A 747 29.20 15.93 12.98
CA ASN A 747 28.00 16.53 13.60
C ASN A 747 26.67 16.20 12.89
N MET A 748 26.63 15.16 12.06
CA MET A 748 25.40 14.66 11.45
C MET A 748 24.44 14.14 12.52
N VAL A 749 23.19 14.59 12.47
CA VAL A 749 22.11 14.12 13.34
C VAL A 749 21.63 12.78 12.82
N ARG A 750 21.72 11.72 13.63
CA ARG A 750 21.25 10.39 13.24
C ARG A 750 20.00 10.08 14.03
N PHE A 751 18.99 9.55 13.35
CA PHE A 751 17.80 9.08 14.01
C PHE A 751 17.30 7.80 13.36
N THR A 752 16.65 6.97 14.16
CA THR A 752 16.21 5.63 13.78
C THR A 752 14.84 5.30 14.34
N LYS A 753 14.29 4.17 13.89
CA LYS A 753 12.97 3.69 14.26
C LYS A 753 12.93 2.98 15.60
N THR A 754 13.96 2.19 15.90
CA THR A 754 13.93 1.18 16.96
C THR A 754 15.19 1.25 17.80
N GLN A 755 15.05 0.97 19.09
CA GLN A 755 16.19 0.78 20.00
C GLN A 755 17.11 -0.34 19.48
N TRP A 756 16.53 -1.39 18.87
CA TRP A 756 17.34 -2.44 18.25
C TRP A 756 18.29 -1.88 17.17
N THR A 757 17.78 -1.02 16.27
CA THR A 757 18.62 -0.44 15.22
C THR A 757 19.67 0.52 15.80
N ARG A 758 19.30 1.33 16.81
CA ARG A 758 20.25 2.17 17.54
C ARG A 758 21.40 1.34 18.13
N GLN A 759 21.07 0.23 18.80
CA GLN A 759 22.06 -0.65 19.41
C GLN A 759 22.96 -1.29 18.36
N MET A 760 22.39 -1.77 17.23
CA MET A 760 23.18 -2.31 16.13
C MET A 760 24.18 -1.29 15.56
N VAL A 761 23.76 -0.03 15.37
CA VAL A 761 24.67 1.04 14.91
C VAL A 761 25.74 1.33 15.97
N MET A 762 25.35 1.44 17.25
CA MET A 762 26.26 1.72 18.36
C MET A 762 27.33 0.62 18.51
N ASP A 763 26.92 -0.65 18.57
CA ASP A 763 27.82 -1.78 18.81
C ASP A 763 28.85 -1.97 17.69
N ASN A 764 28.45 -1.65 16.44
CA ASN A 764 29.31 -1.89 15.28
C ASN A 764 30.09 -0.64 14.82
N THR A 765 29.70 0.57 15.25
CA THR A 765 30.31 1.82 14.74
C THR A 765 30.70 2.83 15.83
N GLY A 766 30.23 2.63 17.06
CA GLY A 766 30.36 3.60 18.16
C GLY A 766 29.53 4.87 17.98
N MET A 767 28.73 4.98 16.92
CA MET A 767 27.87 6.14 16.66
C MET A 767 26.49 5.94 17.27
N ASP A 768 25.96 7.00 17.89
CA ASP A 768 24.63 6.98 18.46
C ASP A 768 23.56 7.48 17.47
N CYS A 769 22.33 7.02 17.67
CA CYS A 769 21.14 7.46 16.95
C CYS A 769 20.02 7.82 17.94
N GLU A 770 19.36 8.95 17.73
CA GLU A 770 18.10 9.26 18.41
C GLU A 770 17.00 8.30 17.95
N VAL A 771 16.15 7.83 18.86
CA VAL A 771 15.03 6.95 18.50
C VAL A 771 13.79 7.79 18.25
N ALA A 772 13.48 8.03 16.98
CA ALA A 772 12.24 8.70 16.56
C ALA A 772 11.01 7.88 16.94
N GLY A 773 11.10 6.55 16.81
CA GLY A 773 10.05 5.61 17.18
C GLY A 773 9.32 5.01 15.98
N ILE A 774 8.63 3.89 16.23
CA ILE A 774 7.89 3.14 15.22
C ILE A 774 6.55 3.81 14.88
N SER A 775 6.08 3.61 13.65
CA SER A 775 4.79 4.14 13.19
C SER A 775 4.22 3.33 12.03
N VAL A 776 2.90 3.35 11.89
CA VAL A 776 2.14 2.71 10.81
C VAL A 776 1.12 3.69 10.23
N ASN A 777 0.81 3.56 8.95
CA ASN A 777 -0.22 4.37 8.28
C ASN A 777 -1.62 3.92 8.72
N LEU A 778 -2.04 4.31 9.94
CA LEU A 778 -3.37 4.04 10.49
C LEU A 778 -4.53 4.52 9.60
N PRO A 779 -4.39 5.63 8.84
CA PRO A 779 -5.39 5.98 7.85
C PRO A 779 -5.64 4.89 6.81
N LEU A 780 -4.60 4.18 6.36
CA LEU A 780 -4.74 3.12 5.37
C LEU A 780 -4.99 1.73 5.99
N PHE A 781 -4.22 1.38 7.01
CA PHE A 781 -4.27 0.10 7.71
C PHE A 781 -5.14 0.22 8.95
N ARG A 782 -6.34 -0.34 8.85
CA ARG A 782 -7.34 -0.35 9.91
C ARG A 782 -8.32 -1.50 9.71
N PRO A 783 -9.07 -1.93 10.74
CA PRO A 783 -10.04 -3.00 10.59
C PRO A 783 -11.19 -2.55 9.67
N ARG A 784 -11.54 -3.40 8.72
CA ARG A 784 -12.66 -3.24 7.78
C ARG A 784 -13.61 -4.44 7.87
N PRO A 785 -14.88 -4.26 7.45
CA PRO A 785 -15.76 -5.39 7.22
C PRO A 785 -15.11 -6.38 6.25
N ARG A 786 -15.10 -7.66 6.61
CA ARG A 786 -14.58 -8.72 5.73
C ARG A 786 -15.57 -9.00 4.61
N LYS A 787 -15.07 -9.29 3.40
CA LYS A 787 -15.90 -9.61 2.22
C LYS A 787 -16.82 -10.80 2.46
N PHE A 788 -16.32 -11.79 3.19
CA PHE A 788 -17.12 -12.91 3.67
C PHE A 788 -17.35 -12.73 5.16
N PRO A 789 -18.62 -12.70 5.63
CA PRO A 789 -18.89 -12.67 7.05
C PRO A 789 -18.17 -13.83 7.75
N SER A 790 -17.95 -13.70 9.05
CA SER A 790 -17.46 -14.77 9.92
C SER A 790 -18.50 -15.89 10.03
N VAL A 791 -18.82 -16.54 8.91
CA VAL A 791 -19.64 -17.74 8.87
C VAL A 791 -18.95 -18.76 9.77
N LYS A 792 -19.71 -19.36 10.70
CA LYS A 792 -19.22 -20.49 11.50
C LYS A 792 -18.56 -21.50 10.55
N ASN A 793 -17.28 -21.79 10.78
CA ASN A 793 -16.48 -22.78 10.07
C ASN A 793 -15.90 -22.36 8.71
N ARG A 794 -15.70 -21.06 8.42
CA ARG A 794 -14.81 -20.70 7.30
C ARG A 794 -13.36 -21.10 7.61
N PRO A 795 -12.54 -21.43 6.60
CA PRO A 795 -11.12 -21.72 6.81
C PRO A 795 -10.40 -20.52 7.45
N ILE A 796 -9.44 -20.80 8.33
CA ILE A 796 -8.55 -19.80 8.94
C ILE A 796 -7.59 -19.32 7.86
N ARG A 797 -7.60 -18.03 7.55
CA ARG A 797 -6.75 -17.44 6.52
C ARG A 797 -5.40 -17.06 7.10
N ILE A 798 -4.36 -17.73 6.64
CA ILE A 798 -2.96 -17.52 7.04
C ILE A 798 -2.27 -16.76 5.92
N MET A 799 -1.64 -15.64 6.25
CA MET A 799 -0.95 -14.77 5.30
C MET A 799 0.53 -14.67 5.57
N ALA A 800 1.35 -14.72 4.52
CA ALA A 800 2.79 -14.53 4.60
C ALA A 800 3.31 -13.67 3.46
N MET A 801 4.26 -12.78 3.76
CA MET A 801 5.03 -12.10 2.71
C MET A 801 6.23 -12.97 2.33
N ILE A 802 6.36 -13.30 1.05
CA ILE A 802 7.47 -14.08 0.50
C ILE A 802 8.28 -13.19 -0.43
N ARG A 803 9.58 -13.09 -0.16
CA ARG A 803 10.56 -12.36 -0.97
C ARG A 803 11.80 -13.24 -1.15
N PRO A 804 11.92 -14.00 -2.25
CA PRO A 804 12.99 -14.96 -2.45
C PRO A 804 14.40 -14.37 -2.30
N GLU A 805 14.60 -13.14 -2.76
CA GLU A 805 15.86 -12.40 -2.71
C GLU A 805 16.24 -11.91 -1.31
N ALA A 806 15.27 -11.76 -0.41
CA ALA A 806 15.50 -11.30 0.96
C ALA A 806 15.74 -12.51 1.88
N THR A 807 16.97 -13.03 1.90
CA THR A 807 17.34 -14.23 2.67
C THR A 807 17.03 -14.12 4.16
N TYR A 808 17.16 -12.92 4.75
CA TYR A 808 16.78 -12.66 6.13
C TYR A 808 15.29 -12.89 6.40
N ARG A 809 14.41 -12.90 5.38
CA ARG A 809 12.97 -13.20 5.52
C ARG A 809 12.66 -14.70 5.55
N GLN A 810 13.67 -15.56 5.46
CA GLN A 810 13.55 -17.02 5.54
C GLN A 810 12.40 -17.59 4.67
N PRO A 811 12.37 -17.28 3.35
CA PRO A 811 11.26 -17.68 2.49
C PRO A 811 11.11 -19.20 2.36
N VAL A 812 12.21 -19.96 2.43
CA VAL A 812 12.20 -21.42 2.36
C VAL A 812 11.54 -22.00 3.61
N GLU A 813 12.00 -21.61 4.79
CA GLU A 813 11.49 -22.06 6.08
C GLU A 813 10.01 -21.67 6.24
N THR A 814 9.65 -20.46 5.82
CA THR A 814 8.26 -19.99 5.82
C THR A 814 7.36 -20.90 4.98
N MET A 815 7.78 -21.24 3.76
CA MET A 815 7.01 -22.12 2.88
C MET A 815 6.95 -23.57 3.39
N GLN A 816 7.98 -24.06 4.10
CA GLN A 816 7.94 -25.36 4.78
C GLN A 816 6.88 -25.40 5.88
N VAL A 817 6.83 -24.36 6.73
CA VAL A 817 5.84 -24.28 7.82
C VAL A 817 4.42 -24.16 7.27
N LEU A 818 4.23 -23.37 6.20
CA LEU A 818 2.94 -23.29 5.49
C LEU A 818 2.52 -24.64 4.89
N LYS A 819 3.48 -25.41 4.34
CA LYS A 819 3.22 -26.77 3.86
C LYS A 819 2.74 -27.69 4.97
N LEU A 820 3.40 -27.67 6.14
CA LEU A 820 2.98 -28.43 7.32
C LEU A 820 1.56 -28.06 7.76
N ALA A 821 1.21 -26.78 7.73
CA ALA A 821 -0.14 -26.31 8.04
C ALA A 821 -1.17 -26.88 7.06
N ALA A 822 -0.90 -26.82 5.76
CA ALA A 822 -1.79 -27.35 4.73
C ALA A 822 -1.95 -28.88 4.83
N GLU A 823 -0.87 -29.62 5.08
CA GLU A 823 -0.89 -31.08 5.20
C GLU A 823 -1.66 -31.53 6.45
N LYS A 824 -1.49 -30.84 7.59
CA LYS A 824 -2.15 -31.19 8.86
C LYS A 824 -3.62 -30.79 8.90
N TYR A 825 -3.96 -29.58 8.45
CA TYR A 825 -5.30 -29.00 8.62
C TYR A 825 -6.16 -29.06 7.36
N GLY A 826 -5.58 -29.29 6.19
CA GLY A 826 -6.30 -29.38 4.92
C GLY A 826 -7.19 -28.16 4.68
N GLY A 827 -8.46 -28.40 4.31
CA GLY A 827 -9.43 -27.34 4.03
C GLY A 827 -9.88 -26.49 5.24
N LEU A 828 -9.32 -26.71 6.44
CA LEU A 828 -9.55 -25.84 7.61
C LEU A 828 -8.67 -24.58 7.58
N VAL A 829 -7.63 -24.54 6.75
CA VAL A 829 -6.76 -23.38 6.55
C VAL A 829 -6.79 -22.92 5.10
N ASP A 830 -6.61 -21.62 4.91
CA ASP A 830 -6.51 -20.96 3.61
C ASP A 830 -5.21 -20.16 3.57
N ILE A 831 -4.25 -20.61 2.77
CA ILE A 831 -2.91 -20.01 2.73
C ILE A 831 -2.83 -19.00 1.59
N CYS A 832 -2.47 -17.77 1.93
CA CYS A 832 -2.29 -16.67 1.00
C CYS A 832 -0.88 -16.11 1.13
N ILE A 833 -0.19 -15.92 0.00
CA ILE A 833 1.17 -15.38 -0.06
C ILE A 833 1.23 -14.18 -1.00
N PHE A 834 2.12 -13.23 -0.73
CA PHE A 834 2.31 -12.02 -1.52
C PHE A 834 3.75 -11.50 -1.38
N GLY A 835 4.14 -10.51 -2.19
CA GLY A 835 5.48 -9.90 -2.13
C GLY A 835 6.48 -10.42 -3.17
N THR A 836 6.06 -11.32 -4.05
CA THR A 836 6.86 -11.85 -5.16
C THR A 836 5.95 -12.21 -6.32
N ASP A 837 6.48 -12.25 -7.54
CA ASP A 837 5.75 -12.61 -8.76
C ASP A 837 6.23 -13.96 -9.32
N LEU A 838 5.44 -14.53 -10.23
CA LEU A 838 5.71 -15.84 -10.85
C LEU A 838 7.04 -15.89 -11.62
N ASN A 839 7.50 -14.75 -12.13
CA ASN A 839 8.72 -14.63 -12.92
C ASN A 839 9.97 -14.46 -12.05
N ASN A 840 9.85 -14.34 -10.73
CA ASN A 840 11.00 -14.24 -9.84
C ASN A 840 11.75 -15.60 -9.84
N PRO A 841 13.03 -15.66 -10.27
CA PRO A 841 13.76 -16.92 -10.39
C PRO A 841 13.83 -17.71 -9.08
N GLY A 842 14.00 -17.01 -7.96
CA GLY A 842 14.08 -17.63 -6.64
C GLY A 842 12.74 -18.19 -6.12
N PHE A 843 11.61 -17.83 -6.74
CA PHE A 843 10.30 -18.32 -6.32
C PHE A 843 10.07 -19.79 -6.73
N ALA A 844 10.56 -20.20 -7.90
CA ALA A 844 10.39 -21.56 -8.41
C ALA A 844 11.06 -22.62 -7.52
N ASP A 845 12.16 -22.23 -6.87
CA ASP A 845 12.95 -23.09 -5.97
C ASP A 845 12.33 -23.25 -4.57
N LEU A 846 11.32 -22.44 -4.23
CA LEU A 846 10.70 -22.52 -2.92
C LEU A 846 9.88 -23.80 -2.73
N PRO A 847 9.81 -24.32 -1.49
CA PRO A 847 8.96 -25.46 -1.16
C PRO A 847 7.52 -25.26 -1.64
N GLY A 848 6.97 -26.27 -2.30
CA GLY A 848 5.58 -26.27 -2.71
C GLY A 848 4.97 -27.67 -2.76
N GLY A 849 3.96 -27.85 -3.62
CA GLY A 849 3.19 -29.11 -3.70
C GLY A 849 2.07 -29.18 -2.66
N PHE A 850 1.59 -28.02 -2.21
CA PHE A 850 0.48 -27.84 -1.29
C PHE A 850 -0.35 -26.63 -1.74
N PRO A 851 -1.62 -26.50 -1.33
CA PRO A 851 -2.48 -25.42 -1.79
C PRO A 851 -2.14 -24.06 -1.15
N TRP A 852 -1.97 -23.02 -1.98
CA TRP A 852 -1.86 -21.60 -1.59
C TRP A 852 -2.38 -20.68 -2.71
N ARG A 853 -2.58 -19.39 -2.40
CA ARG A 853 -2.88 -18.32 -3.38
C ARG A 853 -1.77 -17.27 -3.39
N LEU A 854 -1.23 -16.95 -4.56
CA LEU A 854 -0.24 -15.89 -4.74
C LEU A 854 -0.91 -14.61 -5.25
N TYR A 855 -0.66 -13.48 -4.58
CA TYR A 855 -1.19 -12.17 -4.95
C TYR A 855 -0.19 -11.24 -5.64
N GLY A 856 1.05 -11.67 -5.88
CA GLY A 856 2.06 -10.84 -6.54
C GLY A 856 2.70 -9.78 -5.64
N VAL A 857 3.43 -8.85 -6.24
CA VAL A 857 3.86 -7.59 -5.60
C VAL A 857 2.71 -6.58 -5.63
N LEU A 858 2.33 -6.05 -4.45
CA LEU A 858 1.12 -5.23 -4.29
C LEU A 858 1.45 -3.79 -3.85
N PRO A 859 0.73 -2.78 -4.38
CA PRO A 859 0.71 -1.44 -3.80
C PRO A 859 0.02 -1.45 -2.42
N GLN A 860 0.31 -0.44 -1.57
CA GLN A 860 -0.14 -0.42 -0.17
C GLN A 860 -1.66 -0.57 -0.02
N GLN A 861 -2.45 0.03 -0.91
CA GLN A 861 -3.92 -0.04 -0.87
C GLN A 861 -4.42 -1.47 -1.07
N LYS A 862 -3.76 -2.27 -1.91
CA LYS A 862 -4.07 -3.69 -2.10
C LYS A 862 -3.55 -4.54 -0.93
N VAL A 863 -2.40 -4.18 -0.34
CA VAL A 863 -1.92 -4.82 0.90
C VAL A 863 -2.91 -4.61 2.04
N ALA A 864 -3.45 -3.40 2.21
CA ALA A 864 -4.44 -3.11 3.25
C ALA A 864 -5.74 -3.90 3.06
N SER A 865 -6.20 -4.08 1.81
CA SER A 865 -7.32 -5.00 1.50
C SER A 865 -6.99 -6.44 1.85
N LEU A 866 -5.78 -6.89 1.51
CA LEU A 866 -5.34 -8.27 1.75
C LEU A 866 -5.24 -8.56 3.25
N LEU A 867 -4.53 -7.74 4.01
CA LEU A 867 -4.34 -7.94 5.45
C LEU A 867 -5.64 -7.87 6.25
N ASN A 868 -6.65 -7.13 5.78
CA ASN A 868 -7.98 -7.12 6.41
C ASN A 868 -8.71 -8.47 6.37
N GLU A 869 -8.37 -9.29 5.38
CA GLU A 869 -8.89 -10.62 5.19
C GLU A 869 -8.11 -11.70 5.97
N ALA A 870 -6.95 -11.36 6.53
CA ALA A 870 -6.12 -12.27 7.33
C ALA A 870 -6.77 -12.57 8.69
N ASP A 871 -6.72 -13.84 9.11
CA ASP A 871 -6.92 -14.21 10.51
C ASP A 871 -5.58 -14.23 11.25
N ILE A 872 -4.55 -14.78 10.58
CA ILE A 872 -3.19 -14.88 11.07
C ILE A 872 -2.25 -14.32 10.00
N PHE A 873 -1.35 -13.42 10.39
CA PHE A 873 -0.21 -13.02 9.57
C PHE A 873 1.08 -13.56 10.21
N ILE A 874 1.94 -14.14 9.39
CA ILE A 874 3.22 -14.71 9.84
C ILE A 874 4.39 -13.93 9.25
N ASP A 875 5.32 -13.55 10.11
CA ASP A 875 6.63 -13.04 9.75
C ASP A 875 7.68 -13.94 10.42
N PHE A 876 8.26 -14.85 9.64
CA PHE A 876 9.27 -15.78 10.14
C PHE A 876 10.69 -15.35 9.78
N SER A 877 10.89 -14.05 9.56
CA SER A 877 12.22 -13.50 9.29
C SER A 877 13.20 -13.81 10.43
N SER A 878 14.48 -13.91 10.10
CA SER A 878 15.55 -14.06 11.08
C SER A 878 15.61 -12.88 12.03
N HIS A 879 15.35 -11.68 11.49
CA HIS A 879 15.22 -10.43 12.22
C HIS A 879 14.36 -9.45 11.42
N GLN A 880 13.87 -8.42 12.10
CA GLN A 880 13.18 -7.29 11.50
C GLN A 880 13.69 -5.99 12.10
N ALA A 881 14.12 -5.01 11.29
CA ALA A 881 14.55 -3.71 11.83
C ALA A 881 13.42 -3.01 12.60
N MET A 882 12.23 -3.00 11.99
CA MET A 882 10.99 -2.54 12.62
C MET A 882 9.90 -3.63 12.60
N GLY A 883 9.69 -4.32 11.47
CA GLY A 883 8.58 -5.27 11.33
C GLY A 883 7.27 -4.62 10.85
N LEU A 884 7.36 -3.61 9.96
CA LEU A 884 6.24 -2.80 9.49
C LEU A 884 5.02 -3.63 9.03
N THR A 885 5.21 -4.65 8.20
CA THR A 885 4.07 -5.44 7.68
C THR A 885 3.32 -6.22 8.77
N ALA A 886 4.01 -6.67 9.82
CA ALA A 886 3.35 -7.27 10.96
C ALA A 886 2.54 -6.22 11.73
N LEU A 887 3.07 -5.00 11.89
CA LEU A 887 2.33 -3.89 12.51
C LEU A 887 1.12 -3.46 11.65
N GLU A 888 1.25 -3.42 10.33
CA GLU A 888 0.14 -3.21 9.38
C GLU A 888 -0.93 -4.29 9.53
N ALA A 889 -0.53 -5.56 9.68
CA ALA A 889 -1.45 -6.67 9.88
C ALA A 889 -2.18 -6.57 11.23
N MET A 890 -1.47 -6.16 12.31
CA MET A 890 -2.08 -5.86 13.61
C MET A 890 -3.11 -4.73 13.51
N ALA A 891 -2.77 -3.63 12.81
CA ALA A 891 -3.68 -2.51 12.58
C ALA A 891 -4.91 -2.92 11.76
N CYS A 892 -4.75 -3.84 10.80
CA CYS A 892 -5.87 -4.48 10.09
C CYS A 892 -6.65 -5.49 10.95
N GLY A 893 -6.23 -5.79 12.18
CA GLY A 893 -6.89 -6.69 13.14
C GLY A 893 -6.61 -8.18 12.92
N ALA A 894 -5.41 -8.54 12.43
CA ALA A 894 -4.93 -9.92 12.34
C ALA A 894 -4.11 -10.31 13.58
N ALA A 895 -4.12 -11.59 13.94
CA ALA A 895 -3.15 -12.11 14.91
C ALA A 895 -1.80 -12.25 14.23
N VAL A 896 -0.72 -11.82 14.88
CA VAL A 896 0.60 -11.85 14.25
C VAL A 896 1.57 -12.75 15.00
N ILE A 897 2.48 -13.35 14.23
CA ILE A 897 3.65 -14.07 14.74
C ILE A 897 4.89 -13.36 14.20
N VAL A 898 5.79 -12.95 15.09
CA VAL A 898 6.98 -12.15 14.75
C VAL A 898 8.25 -12.71 15.40
N PRO A 899 9.44 -12.45 14.85
CA PRO A 899 10.69 -12.92 15.44
C PRO A 899 11.03 -12.19 16.73
N GLN A 900 11.71 -12.89 17.64
CA GLN A 900 12.28 -12.31 18.85
C GLN A 900 13.45 -11.37 18.55
N ASN A 901 14.21 -11.63 17.49
CA ASN A 901 15.33 -10.78 17.10
C ASN A 901 14.85 -9.62 16.22
N GLY A 902 15.33 -8.40 16.48
CA GLY A 902 14.91 -7.20 15.77
C GLY A 902 14.05 -6.25 16.60
N GLY A 903 13.58 -5.17 15.97
CA GLY A 903 12.72 -4.15 16.59
C GLY A 903 11.24 -4.50 16.62
N ALA A 904 10.80 -5.64 16.06
CA ALA A 904 9.39 -6.05 16.13
C ALA A 904 8.90 -6.25 17.58
N VAL A 905 9.81 -6.63 18.49
CA VAL A 905 9.51 -6.80 19.93
C VAL A 905 9.22 -5.49 20.68
N GLU A 906 9.39 -4.33 20.02
CA GLU A 906 9.01 -3.03 20.61
C GLU A 906 7.49 -2.78 20.53
N PHE A 907 6.78 -3.44 19.61
CA PHE A 907 5.31 -3.46 19.59
C PHE A 907 4.69 -4.81 19.90
N ALA A 908 5.43 -5.89 19.67
CA ALA A 908 4.97 -7.24 19.92
C ALA A 908 5.19 -7.64 21.38
N HIS A 909 4.10 -8.04 22.04
CA HIS A 909 4.09 -8.59 23.39
C HIS A 909 3.50 -10.00 23.37
N HIS A 910 4.35 -10.99 23.68
CA HIS A 910 4.02 -12.41 23.60
C HIS A 910 2.76 -12.76 24.40
N GLU A 911 1.83 -13.46 23.75
CA GLU A 911 0.51 -13.88 24.26
C GLU A 911 -0.45 -12.75 24.63
N LYS A 912 -0.03 -11.48 24.55
CA LYS A 912 -0.88 -10.32 24.79
C LYS A 912 -1.49 -9.79 23.49
N ASN A 913 -0.64 -9.48 22.51
CA ASN A 913 -1.05 -8.89 21.23
C ASN A 913 -0.42 -9.57 20.01
N SER A 914 0.42 -10.58 20.23
CA SER A 914 1.18 -11.31 19.22
C SER A 914 1.74 -12.60 19.81
N LEU A 915 2.22 -13.52 18.97
CA LEU A 915 3.18 -14.54 19.40
C LEU A 915 4.59 -14.15 18.93
N ILE A 916 5.57 -14.38 19.79
CA ILE A 916 6.98 -14.11 19.53
C ILE A 916 7.67 -15.47 19.56
N PHE A 917 8.52 -15.74 18.59
CA PHE A 917 9.27 -16.99 18.53
C PHE A 917 10.78 -16.73 18.53
N THR A 918 11.53 -17.66 19.09
CA THR A 918 12.99 -17.63 19.03
C THR A 918 13.46 -18.01 17.63
N THR A 919 14.21 -17.11 17.01
CA THR A 919 14.77 -17.29 15.68
C THR A 919 15.64 -18.56 15.60
N ASN A 920 15.60 -19.28 14.46
CA ASN A 920 16.39 -20.48 14.13
C ASN A 920 15.84 -21.83 14.64
N ASN A 921 14.57 -21.89 15.05
CA ASN A 921 13.93 -23.15 15.43
C ASN A 921 12.59 -23.32 14.68
N VAL A 922 12.62 -24.09 13.59
CA VAL A 922 11.43 -24.40 12.76
C VAL A 922 10.32 -25.05 13.60
N GLU A 923 10.66 -25.85 14.61
CA GLU A 923 9.66 -26.45 15.52
C GLU A 923 8.98 -25.38 16.38
N ALA A 924 9.72 -24.38 16.87
CA ALA A 924 9.13 -23.27 17.63
C ALA A 924 8.21 -22.40 16.75
N VAL A 925 8.63 -22.14 15.50
CA VAL A 925 7.82 -21.42 14.50
C VAL A 925 6.52 -22.17 14.21
N TRP A 926 6.62 -23.48 13.97
CA TRP A 926 5.47 -24.34 13.76
C TRP A 926 4.53 -24.38 14.96
N GLN A 927 5.06 -24.52 16.19
CA GLN A 927 4.26 -24.53 17.41
C GLN A 927 3.48 -23.23 17.62
N ALA A 928 4.09 -22.08 17.33
CA ALA A 928 3.41 -20.78 17.40
C ALA A 928 2.22 -20.72 16.42
N LEU A 929 2.43 -21.10 15.16
CA LEU A 929 1.35 -21.14 14.16
C LEU A 929 0.27 -22.15 14.55
N GLN A 930 0.68 -23.34 14.99
CA GLN A 930 -0.22 -24.41 15.43
C GLN A 930 -1.14 -23.91 16.55
N ARG A 931 -0.59 -23.22 17.53
CA ARG A 931 -1.34 -22.69 18.68
C ARG A 931 -2.37 -21.65 18.23
N LEU A 932 -2.00 -20.71 17.35
CA LEU A 932 -2.97 -19.75 16.81
C LEU A 932 -4.02 -20.41 15.92
N ILE A 933 -3.75 -21.55 15.27
CA ILE A 933 -4.78 -22.30 14.52
C ILE A 933 -5.75 -23.00 15.47
N GLU A 934 -5.22 -23.69 16.49
CA GLU A 934 -5.98 -24.58 17.39
C GLU A 934 -6.74 -23.84 18.51
N ASP A 935 -6.24 -22.70 18.98
CA ASP A 935 -6.85 -21.91 20.07
C ASP A 935 -7.54 -20.65 19.54
N ASP A 936 -8.86 -20.76 19.28
CA ASP A 936 -9.69 -19.64 18.82
C ASP A 936 -9.83 -18.53 19.86
N SER A 937 -9.78 -18.85 21.16
CA SER A 937 -9.91 -17.86 22.22
C SER A 937 -8.68 -16.97 22.26
N LEU A 938 -7.48 -17.59 22.31
CA LEU A 938 -6.21 -16.88 22.28
C LEU A 938 -6.07 -16.04 21.01
N ARG A 939 -6.41 -16.60 19.84
CA ARG A 939 -6.32 -15.88 18.57
C ARG A 939 -7.20 -14.63 18.56
N LYS A 940 -8.44 -14.71 19.07
CA LYS A 940 -9.35 -13.55 19.15
C LYS A 940 -8.89 -12.50 20.16
N GLU A 941 -8.35 -12.93 21.30
CA GLU A 941 -7.78 -12.02 22.30
C GLU A 941 -6.58 -11.25 21.73
N ILE A 942 -5.66 -11.96 21.08
CA ILE A 942 -4.52 -11.36 20.38
C ILE A 942 -4.99 -10.37 19.30
N GLN A 943 -5.97 -10.74 18.46
CA GLN A 943 -6.52 -9.86 17.43
C GLN A 943 -7.10 -8.57 18.02
N ARG A 944 -7.86 -8.69 19.11
CA ARG A 944 -8.45 -7.55 19.82
C ARG A 944 -7.38 -6.62 20.37
N SER A 945 -6.41 -7.16 21.11
CA SER A 945 -5.30 -6.40 21.68
C SER A 945 -4.46 -5.73 20.59
N ALA A 946 -4.21 -6.42 19.47
CA ALA A 946 -3.45 -5.90 18.33
C ALA A 946 -4.07 -4.62 17.74
N ILE A 947 -5.40 -4.56 17.63
CA ILE A 947 -6.11 -3.36 17.15
C ILE A 947 -5.79 -2.15 18.03
N TYR A 948 -5.92 -2.29 19.35
CA TYR A 948 -5.66 -1.19 20.29
C TYR A 948 -4.18 -0.82 20.39
N ASP A 949 -3.30 -1.81 20.50
CA ASP A 949 -1.86 -1.57 20.66
C ASP A 949 -1.24 -0.95 19.40
N SER A 950 -1.65 -1.39 18.21
CA SER A 950 -1.18 -0.82 16.94
C SER A 950 -1.50 0.68 16.79
N CYS A 951 -2.62 1.14 17.35
CA CYS A 951 -3.05 2.54 17.28
C CYS A 951 -2.16 3.49 18.10
N GLN A 952 -1.24 2.98 18.93
CA GLN A 952 -0.26 3.78 19.67
C GLN A 952 0.92 4.23 18.81
N TYR A 953 1.06 3.67 17.61
CA TYR A 953 2.19 3.91 16.71
C TYR A 953 1.76 4.74 15.50
N TYR A 954 1.26 5.95 15.77
CA TYR A 954 0.85 6.90 14.74
C TYR A 954 2.03 7.76 14.24
N PRO A 955 2.04 8.20 12.97
CA PRO A 955 3.16 8.93 12.35
C PRO A 955 3.55 10.25 13.01
N GLU A 956 2.60 10.96 13.61
CA GLU A 956 2.80 12.30 14.19
C GLU A 956 3.83 12.28 15.33
N LYS A 957 3.92 11.19 16.10
CA LYS A 957 4.87 11.11 17.20
C LYS A 957 6.33 10.96 16.71
N PRO A 958 6.68 10.01 15.83
CA PRO A 958 8.01 9.99 15.24
C PRO A 958 8.36 11.23 14.42
N ALA A 959 7.39 11.80 13.69
CA ALA A 959 7.58 13.06 12.97
C ALA A 959 8.04 14.18 13.91
N LEU A 960 7.34 14.39 15.02
CA LEU A 960 7.72 15.36 16.05
C LEU A 960 9.10 15.06 16.65
N ASN A 961 9.43 13.80 16.92
CA ASN A 961 10.73 13.41 17.46
C ASN A 961 11.87 13.67 16.47
N ILE A 962 11.64 13.48 15.16
CA ILE A 962 12.61 13.82 14.11
C ILE A 962 12.83 15.34 14.08
N LEU A 963 11.76 16.14 14.16
CA LEU A 963 11.89 17.60 14.23
C LEU A 963 12.65 18.06 15.48
N LYS A 964 12.42 17.40 16.62
CA LYS A 964 13.20 17.60 17.86
C LYS A 964 14.67 17.25 17.67
N ALA A 965 14.98 16.12 17.06
CA ALA A 965 16.37 15.71 16.80
C ALA A 965 17.08 16.69 15.85
N LEU A 966 16.39 17.16 14.81
CA LEU A 966 16.96 18.08 13.83
C LEU A 966 17.11 19.50 14.37
N PHE A 967 16.12 20.04 15.06
CA PHE A 967 16.03 21.47 15.38
C PHE A 967 15.97 21.79 16.88
N GLY A 968 15.92 20.79 17.76
CA GLY A 968 15.68 20.98 19.19
C GLY A 968 16.80 21.70 19.93
N GLY A 969 18.07 21.48 19.54
CA GLY A 969 19.23 21.96 20.30
C GLY A 969 19.25 21.44 21.76
N PRO A 970 20.37 21.54 22.48
CA PRO A 970 20.33 21.43 23.94
C PRO A 970 19.61 22.68 24.50
N GLU A 971 18.58 22.47 25.33
CA GLU A 971 17.94 23.55 26.12
C GLU A 971 18.92 24.25 27.06
#